data_AF-A0A8T4RAD1-F1
#
_entry.id   AF-A0A8T4RAD1-F1
#
_cell.length_a   1.000
_cell.length_b   1.000
_cell.length_c   1.000
_cell.angle_alpha   90.00
_cell.angle_beta   90.00
_cell.angle_gamma   90.00
#
_symmetry.space_group_name_H-M   'P 1'
#
loop_
_entity.id
_entity.type
_entity.pdbx_description
1 polymer ?
#
loop_
_entity_poly.entity_id
_entity_poly.type
_entity_poly.pdbx_seq_one_letter_code
_entity_poly.pdbx_strand_id
1 'polypeptide(L)'
;MDDKVKVVHKIEDDAELKEAINPSFLLTNKIGGFLSFGSLRNITRYQGSYFLKQTSDVNWKLFKVIEDIKIDKTPTHLINNFYNIERWYGADKNKLAIHSTNEITKEEFYMHKSNAFVYTLENYNNYVELTLDCREIFDFSDKGRIYKIYKKPDFLVIEYTKYDNDDISDLRNADSSNLRSINYKIYLVIKGCFEYELIDKWVPAEYEYDTKRGTQPKKLYIYKAIRIPVKNSISLIFSYCDDLNEAKETAYDMDMNYKKYHTNDDEFLKTICKMPYDSKIYDEDLKLAYKNCIKSLNDLHAEFDGNYGLFGGLPWFHHFWSRDETISTIGLMNEEQFLESKKILFKQLDNLNQNGRLPDRIPSSDLDSADSVGWCFKRINDLMEYTRKKLMFRQYFSANDLEYVKDKLRESIVRHLKYFTFNGLAYNRKLETWMDTEYIDGKKNISETESANDKEKIGKTESINNREGFRIEIQALRLNMYKMMKELCNATGDKNRYDEYKRLENETKAIVRERFWKPPVLADGVTNIANNNKNNIDETIRPNIFIAYYVYPELLSPEEWETCFDYALKKLWVDWGGISTIDLNNKLFSEEYTGEDNKSYHRGDSWFWINCLSAICMHRLEKQLKNKNSYNKNIDDYPKKPKKSKYNDKYNEHIHKIINACCEEILFKGFIGHASELSSAKELRAEGCLCQAWSAAMFIEMINEVYYSKIKFETF
;
A
#
# COMPACT_ATOMS: atom_id res chain seq x y z
N MET A 1 -16.45 -23.06 17.41
CA MET A 1 -17.48 -22.00 17.31
C MET A 1 -17.19 -21.26 16.02
N ASP A 2 -18.19 -21.07 15.18
CA ASP A 2 -18.00 -20.46 13.85
C ASP A 2 -17.60 -18.98 14.01
N ASP A 3 -16.30 -18.71 13.92
CA ASP A 3 -15.70 -17.36 13.80
C ASP A 3 -16.08 -16.67 12.46
N LYS A 4 -17.19 -17.08 11.86
CA LYS A 4 -17.64 -16.64 10.55
C LYS A 4 -18.68 -15.52 10.65
N VAL A 5 -18.34 -14.40 10.04
CA VAL A 5 -19.17 -13.21 9.89
C VAL A 5 -19.46 -13.02 8.41
N LYS A 6 -20.68 -12.59 8.07
CA LYS A 6 -21.04 -12.23 6.70
C LYS A 6 -20.49 -10.82 6.40
N VAL A 7 -19.66 -10.71 5.38
CA VAL A 7 -19.19 -9.42 4.87
C VAL A 7 -20.14 -8.95 3.79
N VAL A 8 -20.56 -7.69 3.88
CA VAL A 8 -21.32 -7.01 2.84
C VAL A 8 -20.59 -5.75 2.41
N HIS A 9 -20.29 -5.63 1.13
CA HIS A 9 -19.92 -4.35 0.55
C HIS A 9 -21.16 -3.74 -0.08
N LYS A 10 -21.45 -2.48 0.24
CA LYS A 10 -22.61 -1.80 -0.30
C LYS A 10 -22.24 -0.43 -0.82
N ILE A 11 -22.55 -0.19 -2.09
CA ILE A 11 -22.49 1.13 -2.70
C ILE A 11 -23.54 1.26 -3.79
N GLU A 12 -24.44 2.23 -3.64
CA GLU A 12 -25.60 2.39 -4.51
C GLU A 12 -26.43 1.09 -4.58
N ASP A 13 -26.60 0.53 -5.78
CA ASP A 13 -27.34 -0.71 -6.05
C ASP A 13 -26.45 -1.97 -6.02
N ASP A 14 -25.13 -1.81 -5.96
CA ASP A 14 -24.18 -2.93 -5.95
C ASP A 14 -24.01 -3.47 -4.53
N ALA A 15 -24.18 -4.78 -4.37
CA ALA A 15 -23.95 -5.46 -3.10
C ALA A 15 -23.51 -6.91 -3.30
N GLU A 16 -22.52 -7.33 -2.51
CA GLU A 16 -22.02 -8.70 -2.48
C GLU A 16 -22.00 -9.21 -1.03
N LEU A 17 -22.26 -10.51 -0.84
CA LEU A 17 -22.34 -11.16 0.45
C LEU A 17 -21.53 -12.45 0.48
N LYS A 18 -20.50 -12.50 1.33
CA LYS A 18 -19.73 -13.74 1.58
C LYS A 18 -19.43 -13.94 3.05
N GLU A 19 -19.22 -15.20 3.46
CA GLU A 19 -18.68 -15.49 4.79
C GLU A 19 -17.17 -15.31 4.81
N ALA A 20 -16.68 -14.58 5.81
CA ALA A 20 -15.26 -14.45 6.12
C ALA A 20 -14.99 -14.83 7.58
N ILE A 21 -13.78 -15.31 7.86
CA ILE A 21 -13.34 -15.68 9.20
C ILE A 21 -12.78 -14.43 9.88
N ASN A 22 -13.47 -13.95 10.91
CA ASN A 22 -13.12 -12.74 11.68
C ASN A 22 -12.60 -11.57 10.82
N PRO A 23 -13.36 -11.10 9.81
CA PRO A 23 -12.96 -9.99 8.95
C PRO A 23 -12.71 -8.73 9.78
N SER A 24 -11.80 -7.88 9.32
CA SER A 24 -11.46 -6.61 9.96
C SER A 24 -11.78 -5.45 9.04
N PHE A 25 -11.92 -4.24 9.59
CA PHE A 25 -12.14 -3.03 8.81
C PHE A 25 -11.10 -1.96 9.13
N LEU A 26 -11.02 -0.94 8.26
CA LEU A 26 -10.23 0.27 8.42
C LEU A 26 -11.08 1.48 8.01
N LEU A 27 -11.04 2.54 8.80
CA LEU A 27 -11.55 3.87 8.48
C LEU A 27 -10.42 4.87 8.69
N THR A 28 -10.19 5.79 7.75
CA THR A 28 -9.12 6.79 7.86
C THR A 28 -9.71 8.19 8.01
N ASN A 29 -8.93 9.10 8.60
CA ASN A 29 -9.28 10.51 8.63
C ASN A 29 -8.50 11.35 7.60
N LYS A 30 -7.75 10.73 6.68
CA LYS A 30 -6.93 11.43 5.66
C LYS A 30 -5.88 12.41 6.21
N ILE A 31 -5.60 12.39 7.51
CA ILE A 31 -4.54 13.17 8.16
C ILE A 31 -3.61 12.25 8.96
N GLY A 32 -3.54 10.97 8.55
CA GLY A 32 -2.67 9.94 9.14
C GLY A 32 -3.29 9.12 10.26
N GLY A 33 -4.37 9.59 10.88
CA GLY A 33 -5.13 8.82 11.86
C GLY A 33 -6.08 7.80 11.21
N PHE A 34 -6.37 6.74 11.94
CA PHE A 34 -7.29 5.69 11.49
C PHE A 34 -7.93 4.92 12.64
N LEU A 35 -9.04 4.27 12.35
CA LEU A 35 -9.75 3.35 13.21
C LEU A 35 -9.80 1.98 12.53
N SER A 36 -9.33 0.93 13.21
CA SER A 36 -9.40 -0.43 12.68
C SER A 36 -9.75 -1.42 13.78
N PHE A 37 -10.75 -2.26 13.55
CA PHE A 37 -11.12 -3.33 14.48
C PHE A 37 -11.46 -4.62 13.74
N GLY A 38 -11.19 -5.75 14.39
CA GLY A 38 -11.69 -7.05 13.94
C GLY A 38 -13.15 -7.23 14.33
N SER A 39 -13.97 -7.80 13.44
CA SER A 39 -15.42 -7.96 13.66
C SER A 39 -15.75 -8.68 14.97
N LEU A 40 -15.08 -9.79 15.28
CA LEU A 40 -15.26 -10.52 16.54
C LEU A 40 -14.25 -10.08 17.60
N ARG A 41 -13.00 -9.90 17.18
CA ARG A 41 -11.85 -9.55 18.02
C ARG A 41 -10.72 -9.03 17.13
N ASN A 42 -9.89 -8.15 17.67
CA ASN A 42 -8.62 -7.80 17.03
C ASN A 42 -7.74 -9.04 16.86
N ILE A 43 -7.20 -9.22 15.65
CA ILE A 43 -6.31 -10.32 15.29
C ILE A 43 -4.83 -9.96 15.46
N THR A 44 -4.50 -8.66 15.55
CA THR A 44 -3.14 -8.13 15.72
C THR A 44 -3.12 -6.94 16.68
N ARG A 45 -2.01 -6.74 17.40
CA ARG A 45 -1.79 -5.59 18.30
C ARG A 45 -1.81 -4.23 17.61
N TYR A 46 -1.75 -4.20 16.28
CA TYR A 46 -1.76 -2.99 15.46
C TYR A 46 -3.17 -2.52 15.07
N GLN A 47 -4.21 -3.27 15.47
CA GLN A 47 -5.60 -2.80 15.38
C GLN A 47 -5.94 -1.91 16.57
N GLY A 48 -6.80 -0.94 16.33
CA GLY A 48 -7.17 0.08 17.30
C GLY A 48 -7.50 1.42 16.63
N SER A 49 -7.63 2.44 17.46
CA SER A 49 -7.74 3.84 17.03
C SER A 49 -6.39 4.54 17.17
N TYR A 50 -5.98 5.26 16.14
CA TYR A 50 -4.67 5.91 16.02
C TYR A 50 -4.80 7.37 15.57
N PHE A 51 -3.88 8.21 16.03
CA PHE A 51 -3.59 9.51 15.42
C PHE A 51 -2.11 9.62 15.07
N LEU A 52 -1.82 10.38 14.01
CA LEU A 52 -0.47 10.70 13.58
C LEU A 52 -0.02 12.02 14.21
N LYS A 53 1.22 12.07 14.68
CA LYS A 53 1.82 13.28 15.26
C LYS A 53 3.24 13.48 14.73
N GLN A 54 3.59 14.72 14.44
CA GLN A 54 4.97 15.13 14.22
C GLN A 54 5.69 15.21 15.57
N THR A 55 6.81 14.51 15.70
CA THR A 55 7.65 14.55 16.91
C THR A 55 8.77 15.57 16.77
N SER A 56 9.45 15.88 17.89
CA SER A 56 10.47 16.93 17.95
C SER A 56 11.68 16.69 17.04
N ASP A 57 11.88 15.45 16.60
CA ASP A 57 12.87 15.03 15.60
C ASP A 57 12.37 15.21 14.15
N VAL A 58 11.24 15.90 13.94
CA VAL A 58 10.60 16.13 12.63
C VAL A 58 10.12 14.84 11.96
N ASN A 59 10.16 13.70 12.66
CA ASN A 59 9.61 12.45 12.18
C ASN A 59 8.11 12.38 12.49
N TRP A 60 7.39 11.51 11.77
CA TRP A 60 5.97 11.26 12.05
C TRP A 60 5.84 9.94 12.79
N LYS A 61 5.08 9.94 13.89
CA LYS A 61 4.84 8.76 14.72
C LYS A 61 3.34 8.55 14.93
N LEU A 62 2.92 7.29 14.88
CA LEU A 62 1.56 6.87 15.16
C LEU A 62 1.38 6.57 16.64
N PHE A 63 0.32 7.11 17.23
CA PHE A 63 -0.07 6.86 18.61
C PHE A 63 -1.42 6.15 18.66
N LYS A 64 -1.40 4.93 19.19
CA LYS A 64 -2.61 4.18 19.51
C LYS A 64 -3.27 4.77 20.74
N VAL A 65 -4.61 4.72 20.79
CA VAL A 65 -5.42 5.22 21.91
C VAL A 65 -6.40 4.17 22.40
N ILE A 66 -7.27 3.71 21.51
CA ILE A 66 -8.33 2.73 21.81
C ILE A 66 -7.92 1.37 21.27
N GLU A 67 -8.02 0.35 22.11
CA GLU A 67 -7.83 -1.05 21.72
C GLU A 67 -9.08 -1.61 21.08
N ASP A 68 -10.23 -1.49 21.76
CA ASP A 68 -11.48 -2.08 21.30
C ASP A 68 -12.69 -1.41 21.96
N ILE A 69 -13.83 -1.47 21.28
CA ILE A 69 -15.16 -1.12 21.79
C ILE A 69 -16.03 -2.36 21.62
N LYS A 70 -16.49 -2.92 22.74
CA LYS A 70 -17.24 -4.18 22.74
C LYS A 70 -18.63 -4.05 23.33
N ILE A 71 -19.54 -4.84 22.77
CA ILE A 71 -20.85 -5.13 23.35
C ILE A 71 -20.96 -6.63 23.65
N ASP A 72 -21.87 -7.00 24.53
CA ASP A 72 -22.13 -8.40 24.92
C ASP A 72 -23.01 -9.11 23.88
N LYS A 73 -22.58 -9.07 22.62
CA LYS A 73 -23.20 -9.77 21.48
C LYS A 73 -22.13 -10.17 20.47
N THR A 74 -22.40 -11.23 19.71
CA THR A 74 -21.55 -11.66 18.60
C THR A 74 -22.10 -11.14 17.28
N PRO A 75 -21.31 -10.39 16.48
CA PRO A 75 -21.79 -9.89 15.21
C PRO A 75 -22.04 -11.02 14.22
N THR A 76 -23.09 -10.82 13.43
CA THR A 76 -23.52 -11.72 12.36
C THR A 76 -23.08 -11.19 10.99
N HIS A 77 -23.06 -9.86 10.84
CA HIS A 77 -22.65 -9.17 9.62
C HIS A 77 -21.68 -8.03 9.92
N LEU A 78 -20.76 -7.80 8.99
CA LEU A 78 -19.89 -6.63 8.90
C LEU A 78 -20.23 -5.94 7.56
N ILE A 79 -20.79 -4.75 7.63
CA ILE A 79 -21.21 -3.98 6.46
C ILE A 79 -20.19 -2.88 6.21
N ASN A 80 -19.61 -2.87 5.01
CA ASN A 80 -18.77 -1.81 4.51
C ASN A 80 -19.58 -0.92 3.54
N ASN A 81 -20.01 0.25 4.03
CA ASN A 81 -20.64 1.27 3.18
C ASN A 81 -19.63 2.28 2.63
N PHE A 82 -18.33 1.95 2.62
CA PHE A 82 -17.21 2.74 2.12
C PHE A 82 -16.85 3.98 2.98
N TYR A 83 -17.81 4.73 3.50
CA TYR A 83 -17.57 5.89 4.40
C TYR A 83 -17.78 5.57 5.88
N ASN A 84 -18.60 4.56 6.19
CA ASN A 84 -18.80 4.06 7.54
C ASN A 84 -18.78 2.52 7.53
N ILE A 85 -18.64 1.95 8.73
CA ILE A 85 -18.71 0.51 8.95
C ILE A 85 -19.82 0.21 9.94
N GLU A 86 -20.60 -0.83 9.66
CA GLU A 86 -21.63 -1.32 10.58
C GLU A 86 -21.38 -2.77 11.00
N ARG A 87 -21.68 -3.07 12.26
CA ARG A 87 -21.82 -4.45 12.75
C ARG A 87 -23.26 -4.70 13.12
N TRP A 88 -23.83 -5.77 12.57
CA TRP A 88 -25.20 -6.17 12.85
C TRP A 88 -25.24 -7.44 13.70
N TYR A 89 -26.14 -7.48 14.66
CA TYR A 89 -26.27 -8.58 15.61
C TYR A 89 -27.70 -9.14 15.59
N GLY A 90 -27.82 -10.48 15.54
CA GLY A 90 -29.10 -11.17 15.50
C GLY A 90 -29.76 -11.25 14.10
N ALA A 91 -29.07 -10.78 13.06
CA ALA A 91 -29.53 -10.87 11.69
C ALA A 91 -29.47 -12.32 11.15
N ASP A 92 -30.45 -12.69 10.31
CA ASP A 92 -30.44 -13.97 9.58
C ASP A 92 -29.27 -14.00 8.60
N LYS A 93 -28.31 -14.89 8.83
CA LYS A 93 -27.09 -15.04 8.00
C LYS A 93 -27.40 -15.38 6.53
N ASN A 94 -28.61 -15.81 6.20
CA ASN A 94 -28.99 -16.20 4.84
C ASN A 94 -29.65 -15.09 4.01
N LYS A 95 -29.82 -13.87 4.55
CA LYS A 95 -30.54 -12.78 3.86
C LYS A 95 -29.66 -11.56 3.65
N LEU A 96 -29.50 -11.14 2.39
CA LEU A 96 -28.88 -9.88 1.97
C LEU A 96 -29.69 -8.66 2.38
N ALA A 97 -31.02 -8.77 2.28
CA ALA A 97 -31.95 -7.73 2.66
C ALA A 97 -32.56 -8.08 4.01
N ILE A 98 -32.30 -7.24 5.00
CA ILE A 98 -33.08 -7.25 6.21
C ILE A 98 -33.98 -6.03 6.13
N HIS A 99 -35.28 -6.26 6.03
CA HIS A 99 -36.24 -5.25 6.41
C HIS A 99 -35.89 -4.85 7.84
N SER A 100 -35.57 -3.57 8.07
CA SER A 100 -35.24 -3.01 9.38
C SER A 100 -36.36 -3.34 10.37
N THR A 101 -36.25 -4.48 11.05
CA THR A 101 -37.08 -4.79 12.19
C THR A 101 -36.37 -4.23 13.41
N ASN A 102 -37.13 -3.78 14.41
CA ASN A 102 -36.60 -3.34 15.71
C ASN A 102 -35.90 -4.50 16.50
N GLU A 103 -35.62 -5.62 15.86
CA GLU A 103 -35.05 -6.83 16.45
C GLU A 103 -33.52 -6.90 16.28
N ILE A 104 -32.95 -6.16 15.31
CA ILE A 104 -31.51 -6.17 15.06
C ILE A 104 -30.84 -5.04 15.84
N THR A 105 -29.78 -5.40 16.56
CA THR A 105 -28.85 -4.39 17.10
C THR A 105 -27.91 -3.97 15.99
N LYS A 106 -27.79 -2.66 15.79
CA LYS A 106 -26.90 -2.04 14.81
C LYS A 106 -25.87 -1.19 15.54
N GLU A 107 -24.61 -1.46 15.28
CA GLU A 107 -23.46 -0.69 15.74
C GLU A 107 -22.79 -0.05 14.53
N GLU A 108 -22.50 1.25 14.58
CA GLU A 108 -21.91 1.99 13.47
C GLU A 108 -20.68 2.77 13.93
N PHE A 109 -19.65 2.77 13.09
CA PHE A 109 -18.42 3.54 13.23
C PHE A 109 -18.26 4.47 12.03
N TYR A 110 -18.05 5.76 12.28
CA TYR A 110 -17.86 6.77 11.24
C TYR A 110 -16.73 7.73 11.60
N MET A 111 -15.84 8.02 10.65
CA MET A 111 -14.66 8.86 10.86
C MET A 111 -14.54 9.88 9.72
N HIS A 112 -14.31 11.16 10.04
CA HIS A 112 -14.21 12.23 9.05
C HIS A 112 -13.11 13.22 9.42
N LYS A 113 -12.08 13.32 8.58
CA LYS A 113 -11.09 14.42 8.48
C LYS A 113 -10.61 15.07 9.79
N SER A 114 -10.55 14.30 10.88
CA SER A 114 -10.17 14.76 12.20
C SER A 114 -9.74 13.58 13.08
N ASN A 115 -9.08 13.85 14.20
CA ASN A 115 -8.74 12.83 15.20
C ASN A 115 -9.94 12.48 16.10
N ALA A 116 -11.09 12.27 15.48
CA ALA A 116 -12.32 11.85 16.13
C ALA A 116 -13.15 10.91 15.25
N PHE A 117 -13.94 10.07 15.91
CA PHE A 117 -14.93 9.24 15.25
C PHE A 117 -16.24 9.21 16.05
N VAL A 118 -17.32 8.98 15.33
CA VAL A 118 -18.67 8.80 15.86
C VAL A 118 -18.95 7.31 16.01
N TYR A 119 -19.50 6.94 17.15
CA TYR A 119 -19.96 5.62 17.49
C TYR A 119 -21.45 5.68 17.82
N THR A 120 -22.27 4.93 17.09
CA THR A 120 -23.69 4.80 17.42
C THR A 120 -24.04 3.33 17.62
N LEU A 121 -24.98 3.11 18.53
CA LEU A 121 -25.51 1.78 18.83
C LEU A 121 -27.01 1.89 19.04
N GLU A 122 -27.77 1.04 18.37
CA GLU A 122 -29.24 1.02 18.38
C GLU A 122 -29.79 -0.37 18.75
N ASN A 123 -31.00 -0.40 19.31
CA ASN A 123 -31.69 -1.61 19.77
C ASN A 123 -30.85 -2.48 20.72
N TYR A 124 -30.24 -1.87 21.74
CA TYR A 124 -29.39 -2.56 22.72
C TYR A 124 -29.68 -2.08 24.15
N ASN A 125 -29.74 -3.02 25.09
CA ASN A 125 -30.04 -2.77 26.52
C ASN A 125 -29.05 -3.53 27.40
N ASN A 126 -27.83 -3.02 27.53
CA ASN A 126 -26.77 -3.55 28.39
C ASN A 126 -25.63 -2.51 28.40
N TYR A 127 -24.36 -2.93 28.52
CA TYR A 127 -23.21 -2.03 28.51
C TYR A 127 -22.39 -2.09 27.21
N VAL A 128 -21.77 -0.97 26.88
CA VAL A 128 -20.62 -0.86 25.97
C VAL A 128 -19.35 -0.82 26.82
N GLU A 129 -18.41 -1.74 26.57
CA GLU A 129 -17.11 -1.79 27.24
C GLU A 129 -16.04 -1.09 26.39
N LEU A 130 -15.29 -0.17 27.01
CA LEU A 130 -14.17 0.53 26.37
C LEU A 130 -12.84 -0.01 26.91
N THR A 131 -12.00 -0.49 26.00
CA THR A 131 -10.64 -0.95 26.29
C THR A 131 -9.62 -0.07 25.61
N LEU A 132 -8.56 0.30 26.34
CA LEU A 132 -7.53 1.24 25.90
C LEU A 132 -6.18 0.57 25.76
N ASP A 133 -5.40 1.07 24.81
CA ASP A 133 -3.99 0.73 24.62
C ASP A 133 -3.25 1.97 24.12
N CYS A 134 -3.02 2.92 25.02
CA CYS A 134 -2.34 4.18 24.70
C CYS A 134 -0.84 3.92 24.61
N ARG A 135 -0.27 4.05 23.41
CA ARG A 135 1.17 3.87 23.16
C ARG A 135 1.58 4.41 21.79
N GLU A 136 2.84 4.80 21.64
CA GLU A 136 3.44 4.88 20.31
C GLU A 136 3.43 3.47 19.68
N ILE A 137 3.23 3.35 18.37
CA ILE A 137 2.90 2.06 17.72
C ILE A 137 3.94 0.96 17.97
N PHE A 138 5.22 1.31 18.17
CA PHE A 138 6.32 0.40 18.45
C PHE A 138 6.81 0.42 19.92
N ASP A 139 6.25 1.27 20.79
CA ASP A 139 6.46 1.16 22.24
C ASP A 139 5.69 -0.06 22.78
N PHE A 140 6.41 -1.14 23.04
CA PHE A 140 5.89 -2.37 23.64
C PHE A 140 6.17 -2.46 25.15
N SER A 141 6.65 -1.39 25.79
CA SER A 141 6.93 -1.38 27.22
C SER A 141 5.66 -1.17 28.04
N ASP A 142 5.34 -2.12 28.92
CA ASP A 142 4.23 -2.01 29.87
C ASP A 142 4.51 -1.00 31.01
N LYS A 143 5.73 -0.48 31.11
CA LYS A 143 6.13 0.40 32.21
C LYS A 143 5.73 1.84 31.97
N GLY A 144 5.51 2.56 33.08
CA GLY A 144 5.26 4.00 33.07
C GLY A 144 3.90 4.41 32.51
N ARG A 145 2.93 3.49 32.38
CA ARG A 145 1.61 3.72 31.78
C ARG A 145 0.58 4.07 32.86
N ILE A 146 0.13 5.33 32.91
CA ILE A 146 -0.84 5.79 33.93
C ILE A 146 -2.08 6.38 33.25
N TYR A 147 -3.27 5.89 33.66
CA TYR A 147 -4.57 6.42 33.24
C TYR A 147 -5.25 7.17 34.38
N LYS A 148 -5.90 8.29 34.05
CA LYS A 148 -6.79 9.05 34.94
C LYS A 148 -8.11 9.30 34.23
N ILE A 149 -9.21 8.97 34.88
CA ILE A 149 -10.56 9.07 34.32
C ILE A 149 -11.38 10.03 35.17
N TYR A 150 -11.95 11.07 34.56
CA TYR A 150 -12.73 12.08 35.28
C TYR A 150 -13.78 12.77 34.39
N LYS A 151 -14.88 13.23 34.99
CA LYS A 151 -15.92 13.99 34.27
C LYS A 151 -15.61 15.49 34.20
N LYS A 152 -15.97 16.11 33.09
CA LYS A 152 -16.19 17.54 32.89
C LYS A 152 -17.65 17.73 32.40
N PRO A 153 -18.24 18.94 32.42
CA PRO A 153 -19.68 19.15 32.19
C PRO A 153 -20.25 18.40 30.97
N ASP A 154 -19.54 18.43 29.84
CA ASP A 154 -20.00 17.82 28.57
C ASP A 154 -19.21 16.56 28.16
N PHE A 155 -18.24 16.14 28.97
CA PHE A 155 -17.24 15.17 28.56
C PHE A 155 -16.84 14.21 29.67
N LEU A 156 -16.65 12.95 29.30
CA LEU A 156 -15.75 12.07 30.03
C LEU A 156 -14.34 12.26 29.47
N VAL A 157 -13.37 12.50 30.35
CA VAL A 157 -11.96 12.66 29.97
C VAL A 157 -11.16 11.50 30.52
N ILE A 158 -10.36 10.90 29.66
CA ILE A 158 -9.35 9.89 30.01
C ILE A 158 -7.98 10.47 29.64
N GLU A 159 -7.20 10.81 30.64
CA GLU A 159 -5.81 11.27 30.50
C GLU A 159 -4.87 10.08 30.66
N TYR A 160 -4.04 9.85 29.65
CA TYR A 160 -2.93 8.91 29.66
C TYR A 160 -1.61 9.68 29.79
N THR A 161 -0.71 9.19 30.64
CA THR A 161 0.65 9.71 30.77
C THR A 161 1.65 8.55 30.70
N LYS A 162 2.66 8.69 29.82
CA LYS A 162 3.84 7.81 29.75
C LYS A 162 5.00 8.45 30.51
N TYR A 163 5.68 7.67 31.35
CA TYR A 163 6.91 8.06 32.07
C TYR A 163 8.13 7.24 31.62
N ASP A 164 9.33 7.80 31.76
CA ASP A 164 10.58 7.22 31.24
C ASP A 164 11.22 6.08 32.08
N ASN A 165 10.77 5.80 33.32
CA ASN A 165 11.54 4.96 34.26
C ASN A 165 11.03 3.53 34.53
N ASP A 166 12.00 2.62 34.59
CA ASP A 166 11.93 1.16 34.59
C ASP A 166 11.63 0.49 35.96
N ASP A 167 11.50 1.24 37.05
CA ASP A 167 11.41 0.68 38.41
C ASP A 167 10.22 1.22 39.22
N ILE A 168 9.21 0.38 39.41
CA ILE A 168 8.00 0.68 40.21
C ILE A 168 8.23 0.34 41.70
N SER A 169 9.36 -0.29 42.03
CA SER A 169 9.60 -0.92 43.34
C SER A 169 9.80 0.05 44.52
N ASP A 170 10.08 1.34 44.28
CA ASP A 170 10.46 2.27 45.35
C ASP A 170 9.46 3.40 45.65
N LEU A 171 8.18 3.10 45.48
CA LEU A 171 7.06 4.05 45.67
C LEU A 171 6.80 4.49 47.13
N ARG A 172 7.58 4.01 48.11
CA ARG A 172 7.36 4.37 49.53
C ARG A 172 8.45 5.25 50.14
N ASN A 173 9.64 5.39 49.54
CA ASN A 173 10.78 6.09 50.15
C ASN A 173 11.61 6.98 49.20
N ALA A 174 11.19 7.23 47.96
CA ALA A 174 11.97 8.04 47.04
C ALA A 174 11.97 9.54 47.40
N ASP A 175 13.14 10.04 47.77
CA ASP A 175 13.44 11.45 47.97
C ASP A 175 13.18 12.24 46.66
N SER A 176 12.77 13.50 46.80
CA SER A 176 12.19 14.34 45.74
C SER A 176 13.15 14.74 44.59
N SER A 177 14.33 14.13 44.53
CA SER A 177 15.38 14.33 43.52
C SER A 177 15.37 13.30 42.36
N ASN A 178 14.61 12.20 42.46
CA ASN A 178 14.40 11.23 41.36
C ASN A 178 13.10 11.52 40.58
N LEU A 179 12.97 12.76 40.07
CA LEU A 179 11.77 13.21 39.36
C LEU A 179 11.58 12.42 38.06
N ARG A 180 10.50 11.62 38.02
CA ARG A 180 10.01 10.94 36.80
C ARG A 180 9.83 11.98 35.68
N SER A 181 10.57 11.88 34.59
CA SER A 181 10.29 12.65 33.38
C SER A 181 9.06 12.07 32.69
N ILE A 182 8.13 12.95 32.33
CA ILE A 182 6.99 12.62 31.47
C ILE A 182 7.52 12.54 30.05
N ASN A 183 7.30 11.40 29.39
CA ASN A 183 7.66 11.21 27.99
C ASN A 183 6.63 11.90 27.09
N TYR A 184 5.36 11.51 27.21
CA TYR A 184 4.24 12.14 26.50
C TYR A 184 2.91 11.90 27.22
N LYS A 185 1.90 12.69 26.82
CA LYS A 185 0.51 12.55 27.25
C LYS A 185 -0.41 12.34 26.06
N ILE A 186 -1.52 11.66 26.32
CA ILE A 186 -2.63 11.51 25.37
C ILE A 186 -3.91 11.78 26.15
N TYR A 187 -4.82 12.54 25.56
CA TYR A 187 -6.14 12.81 26.07
C TYR A 187 -7.17 12.18 25.16
N LEU A 188 -7.99 11.27 25.70
CA LEU A 188 -9.21 10.78 25.06
C LEU A 188 -10.41 11.47 25.70
N VAL A 189 -11.21 12.12 24.88
CA VAL A 189 -12.42 12.83 25.27
C VAL A 189 -13.62 12.10 24.66
N ILE A 190 -14.62 11.80 25.49
CA ILE A 190 -15.84 11.12 25.08
C ILE A 190 -17.03 12.05 25.35
N LYS A 191 -17.64 12.54 24.28
CA LYS A 191 -18.89 13.31 24.33
C LYS A 191 -20.09 12.36 24.23
N GLY A 192 -21.19 12.71 24.90
CA GLY A 192 -22.40 11.88 24.99
C GLY A 192 -22.38 10.84 26.12
N CYS A 193 -21.26 10.71 26.84
CA CYS A 193 -21.11 9.79 27.97
C CYS A 193 -21.55 10.41 29.29
N PHE A 194 -22.85 10.36 29.60
CA PHE A 194 -23.42 10.92 30.84
C PHE A 194 -23.26 10.02 32.08
N GLU A 195 -23.30 8.70 31.89
CA GLU A 195 -23.16 7.68 32.94
C GLU A 195 -22.06 6.70 32.53
N TYR A 196 -21.28 6.21 33.50
CA TYR A 196 -20.29 5.15 33.29
C TYR A 196 -19.97 4.45 34.61
N GLU A 197 -19.40 3.26 34.52
CA GLU A 197 -18.84 2.53 35.64
C GLU A 197 -17.36 2.23 35.38
N LEU A 198 -16.52 2.42 36.40
CA LEU A 198 -15.09 2.09 36.31
C LEU A 198 -14.91 0.58 36.31
N ILE A 199 -14.11 0.09 35.35
CA ILE A 199 -13.58 -1.28 35.39
C ILE A 199 -12.18 -1.25 36.02
N ASP A 200 -11.35 -0.27 35.62
CA ASP A 200 -10.00 0.00 36.15
C ASP A 200 -9.15 -1.28 36.30
N LYS A 201 -8.96 -1.98 35.16
CA LYS A 201 -8.29 -3.28 35.16
C LYS A 201 -7.35 -3.45 33.99
N TRP A 202 -6.09 -3.72 34.30
CA TRP A 202 -5.11 -4.25 33.33
C TRP A 202 -5.33 -5.73 33.07
N VAL A 203 -5.36 -6.11 31.80
CA VAL A 203 -5.51 -7.51 31.38
C VAL A 203 -4.47 -7.84 30.30
N PRO A 204 -3.91 -9.07 30.30
CA PRO A 204 -3.04 -9.50 29.22
C PRO A 204 -3.86 -9.73 27.95
N ALA A 205 -3.31 -9.31 26.82
CA ALA A 205 -3.85 -9.51 25.48
C ALA A 205 -2.85 -10.33 24.65
N GLU A 206 -3.40 -11.30 23.92
CA GLU A 206 -2.70 -12.07 22.89
C GLU A 206 -3.50 -11.99 21.60
N TYR A 207 -2.78 -11.95 20.48
CA TYR A 207 -3.36 -11.71 19.17
C TYR A 207 -3.04 -12.89 18.27
N GLU A 208 -4.06 -13.43 17.60
CA GLU A 208 -3.93 -14.68 16.84
C GLU A 208 -2.91 -14.57 15.69
N TYR A 209 -2.95 -13.47 14.93
CA TYR A 209 -2.03 -13.20 13.82
C TYR A 209 -0.59 -13.09 14.32
N ASP A 210 -0.35 -12.25 15.34
CA ASP A 210 0.97 -12.06 15.95
C ASP A 210 1.52 -13.36 16.57
N THR A 211 0.64 -14.16 17.18
CA THR A 211 1.03 -15.43 17.82
C THR A 211 1.46 -16.47 16.78
N LYS A 212 0.72 -16.60 15.67
CA LYS A 212 1.08 -17.51 14.56
C LYS A 212 2.42 -17.17 13.95
N ARG A 213 2.72 -15.87 13.87
CA ARG A 213 3.97 -15.32 13.32
C ARG A 213 5.15 -15.44 14.29
N GLY A 214 4.89 -15.61 15.59
CA GLY A 214 5.93 -15.71 16.62
C GLY A 214 6.42 -14.36 17.15
N THR A 215 5.66 -13.29 16.90
CA THR A 215 5.98 -11.91 17.27
C THR A 215 6.27 -11.76 18.76
N GLN A 216 7.29 -10.96 19.11
CA GLN A 216 7.62 -10.59 20.49
C GLN A 216 7.28 -9.12 20.77
N PRO A 217 6.80 -8.79 21.99
CA PRO A 217 6.42 -9.72 23.06
C PRO A 217 5.12 -10.48 22.72
N LYS A 218 4.97 -11.73 23.19
CA LYS A 218 3.74 -12.53 22.92
C LYS A 218 2.47 -11.92 23.52
N LYS A 219 2.62 -11.33 24.71
CA LYS A 219 1.56 -10.66 25.47
C LYS A 219 1.87 -9.19 25.60
N LEU A 220 0.83 -8.36 25.49
CA LEU A 220 0.84 -6.96 25.93
C LEU A 220 -0.25 -6.77 26.96
N TYR A 221 -0.12 -5.78 27.85
CA TYR A 221 -1.21 -5.44 28.75
C TYR A 221 -2.08 -4.35 28.14
N ILE A 222 -3.39 -4.56 28.12
CA ILE A 222 -4.40 -3.57 27.71
C ILE A 222 -5.22 -3.16 28.93
N TYR A 223 -5.78 -1.96 28.91
CA TYR A 223 -6.46 -1.38 30.06
C TYR A 223 -7.99 -1.33 29.82
N LYS A 224 -8.72 -2.21 30.50
CA LYS A 224 -10.19 -2.15 30.54
C LYS A 224 -10.59 -0.96 31.41
N ALA A 225 -11.04 0.11 30.78
CA ALA A 225 -11.19 1.40 31.44
C ALA A 225 -12.57 1.52 32.12
N ILE A 226 -13.63 1.45 31.32
CA ILE A 226 -14.99 1.76 31.73
C ILE A 226 -16.00 0.88 30.99
N ARG A 227 -17.21 0.81 31.55
CA ARG A 227 -18.41 0.39 30.84
C ARG A 227 -19.48 1.48 30.88
N ILE A 228 -20.17 1.69 29.76
CA ILE A 228 -21.17 2.75 29.57
C ILE A 228 -22.54 2.07 29.43
N PRO A 229 -23.52 2.36 30.31
CA PRO A 229 -24.85 1.78 30.20
C PRO A 229 -25.60 2.34 28.99
N VAL A 230 -26.28 1.47 28.26
CA VAL A 230 -27.09 1.80 27.09
C VAL A 230 -28.54 1.41 27.34
N LYS A 231 -29.45 2.37 27.16
CA LYS A 231 -30.90 2.17 27.23
C LYS A 231 -31.47 2.39 25.83
N ASN A 232 -31.73 1.30 25.13
CA ASN A 232 -32.12 1.24 23.72
C ASN A 232 -31.08 1.74 22.72
N SER A 233 -30.56 2.95 22.87
CA SER A 233 -29.61 3.55 21.93
C SER A 233 -28.62 4.49 22.60
N ILE A 234 -27.44 4.64 22.02
CA ILE A 234 -26.43 5.62 22.43
C ILE A 234 -25.70 6.20 21.21
N SER A 235 -25.27 7.45 21.31
CA SER A 235 -24.37 8.11 20.36
C SER A 235 -23.22 8.71 21.15
N LEU A 236 -22.00 8.34 20.79
CA LEU A 236 -20.76 8.78 21.43
C LEU A 236 -19.82 9.36 20.38
N ILE A 237 -19.07 10.37 20.77
CA ILE A 237 -17.99 10.92 19.96
C ILE A 237 -16.70 10.73 20.73
N PHE A 238 -15.81 9.93 20.17
CA PHE A 238 -14.47 9.71 20.68
C PHE A 238 -13.52 10.65 19.94
N SER A 239 -12.83 11.50 20.68
CA SER A 239 -11.83 12.43 20.14
C SER A 239 -10.54 12.34 20.94
N TYR A 240 -9.40 12.34 20.27
CA TYR A 240 -8.11 12.12 20.91
C TYR A 240 -7.01 13.01 20.34
N CYS A 241 -6.20 13.56 21.22
CA CYS A 241 -5.04 14.37 20.90
C CYS A 241 -4.03 14.33 22.06
N ASP A 242 -2.84 14.90 21.89
CA ASP A 242 -1.89 15.17 22.97
C ASP A 242 -2.18 16.48 23.72
N ASP A 243 -3.11 17.31 23.21
CA ASP A 243 -3.70 18.44 23.92
C ASP A 243 -5.18 18.22 24.28
N LEU A 244 -5.55 18.57 25.51
CA LEU A 244 -6.92 18.35 26.01
C LEU A 244 -7.94 19.32 25.40
N ASN A 245 -7.55 20.55 25.09
CA ASN A 245 -8.50 21.52 24.54
C ASN A 245 -8.77 21.22 23.07
N GLU A 246 -7.73 20.90 22.29
CA GLU A 246 -7.86 20.45 20.91
C GLU A 246 -8.75 19.20 20.79
N ALA A 247 -8.57 18.21 21.69
CA ALA A 247 -9.42 17.02 21.71
C ALA A 247 -10.90 17.37 21.96
N LYS A 248 -11.21 18.37 22.81
CA LYS A 248 -12.60 18.80 23.05
C LYS A 248 -13.16 19.60 21.88
N GLU A 249 -12.39 20.51 21.30
CA GLU A 249 -12.81 21.31 20.15
C GLU A 249 -13.15 20.40 18.97
N THR A 250 -12.28 19.41 18.70
CA THR A 250 -12.51 18.38 17.70
C THR A 250 -13.79 17.58 17.98
N ALA A 251 -14.06 17.21 19.24
CA ALA A 251 -15.28 16.51 19.61
C ALA A 251 -16.55 17.36 19.40
N TYR A 252 -16.50 18.66 19.72
CA TYR A 252 -17.63 19.56 19.48
C TYR A 252 -17.87 19.80 17.98
N ASP A 253 -16.81 20.01 17.20
CA ASP A 253 -16.92 20.20 15.76
C ASP A 253 -17.56 18.98 15.08
N MET A 254 -17.09 17.77 15.43
CA MET A 254 -17.68 16.53 14.95
C MET A 254 -19.16 16.40 15.34
N ASP A 255 -19.54 16.74 16.59
CA ASP A 255 -20.94 16.67 17.04
C ASP A 255 -21.85 17.62 16.26
N MET A 256 -21.41 18.87 16.10
CA MET A 256 -22.19 19.91 15.43
C MET A 256 -22.36 19.61 13.94
N ASN A 257 -21.35 19.03 13.29
CA ASN A 257 -21.31 18.84 11.85
C ASN A 257 -21.55 17.39 11.40
N TYR A 258 -21.72 16.42 12.31
CA TYR A 258 -21.84 14.99 12.01
C TYR A 258 -22.77 14.70 10.82
N LYS A 259 -24.02 15.15 10.88
CA LYS A 259 -25.02 14.91 9.82
C LYS A 259 -24.57 15.47 8.46
N LYS A 260 -23.96 16.65 8.47
CA LYS A 260 -23.47 17.31 7.25
C LYS A 260 -22.29 16.54 6.67
N TYR A 261 -21.32 16.14 7.50
CA TYR A 261 -20.17 15.36 7.04
C TYR A 261 -20.60 14.01 6.49
N HIS A 262 -21.49 13.32 7.20
CA HIS A 262 -22.01 12.01 6.81
C HIS A 262 -22.71 12.06 5.44
N THR A 263 -23.64 13.02 5.23
CA THR A 263 -24.28 13.22 3.92
C THR A 263 -23.26 13.57 2.83
N ASN A 264 -22.32 14.47 3.11
CA ASN A 264 -21.33 14.90 2.12
C ASN A 264 -20.41 13.75 1.69
N ASP A 265 -20.00 12.88 2.62
CA ASP A 265 -19.14 11.74 2.30
C ASP A 265 -19.89 10.68 1.49
N ASP A 266 -21.16 10.40 1.79
CA ASP A 266 -22.02 9.53 0.97
C ASP A 266 -22.20 10.08 -0.46
N GLU A 267 -22.50 11.37 -0.59
CA GLU A 267 -22.59 12.03 -1.90
C GLU A 267 -21.26 12.02 -2.65
N PHE A 268 -20.15 12.32 -1.96
CA PHE A 268 -18.81 12.32 -2.55
C PHE A 268 -18.43 10.93 -3.08
N LEU A 269 -18.76 9.86 -2.35
CA LEU A 269 -18.47 8.50 -2.80
C LEU A 269 -19.17 8.14 -4.09
N LYS A 270 -20.44 8.54 -4.24
CA LYS A 270 -21.19 8.39 -5.51
C LYS A 270 -20.53 9.15 -6.66
N THR A 271 -19.73 10.19 -6.38
CA THR A 271 -18.97 10.90 -7.42
C THR A 271 -17.71 10.17 -7.87
N ILE A 272 -16.98 9.54 -6.95
CA ILE A 272 -15.67 8.94 -7.23
C ILE A 272 -15.72 7.43 -7.52
N CYS A 273 -16.61 6.66 -6.89
CA CYS A 273 -16.66 5.20 -7.03
C CYS A 273 -17.51 4.79 -8.25
N LYS A 274 -17.14 5.29 -9.43
CA LYS A 274 -17.86 5.02 -10.68
C LYS A 274 -17.13 3.99 -11.50
N MET A 275 -17.89 3.08 -12.11
CA MET A 275 -17.36 2.30 -13.23
C MET A 275 -17.22 3.23 -14.44
N PRO A 276 -16.16 3.08 -15.26
CA PRO A 276 -16.07 3.81 -16.52
C PRO A 276 -17.30 3.53 -17.41
N TYR A 277 -17.81 4.57 -18.10
CA TYR A 277 -19.10 4.63 -18.82
C TYR A 277 -19.36 3.53 -19.90
N ASP A 278 -18.37 2.68 -20.21
CA ASP A 278 -18.43 1.61 -21.22
C ASP A 278 -17.95 0.26 -20.61
N SER A 279 -18.15 0.05 -19.31
CA SER A 279 -17.75 -1.18 -18.62
C SER A 279 -18.48 -2.41 -19.17
N LYS A 280 -17.77 -3.29 -19.87
CA LYS A 280 -18.24 -4.66 -20.16
C LYS A 280 -18.06 -5.61 -18.96
N ILE A 281 -17.98 -5.05 -17.76
CA ILE A 281 -17.84 -5.80 -16.52
C ILE A 281 -19.24 -6.11 -16.00
N TYR A 282 -19.60 -7.39 -16.04
CA TYR A 282 -20.86 -7.92 -15.51
C TYR A 282 -20.66 -8.69 -14.19
N ASP A 283 -19.41 -8.90 -13.80
CA ASP A 283 -19.03 -9.57 -12.57
C ASP A 283 -19.10 -8.57 -11.40
N GLU A 284 -19.94 -8.86 -10.40
CA GLU A 284 -20.22 -7.96 -9.28
C GLU A 284 -19.04 -7.87 -8.30
N ASP A 285 -18.35 -8.99 -8.02
CA ASP A 285 -17.13 -9.02 -7.21
C ASP A 285 -16.09 -8.06 -7.80
N LEU A 286 -15.88 -8.14 -9.11
CA LEU A 286 -14.92 -7.31 -9.80
C LEU A 286 -15.29 -5.81 -9.74
N LYS A 287 -16.57 -5.46 -9.93
CA LYS A 287 -17.03 -4.07 -9.79
C LYS A 287 -16.79 -3.53 -8.39
N LEU A 288 -17.17 -4.31 -7.37
CA LEU A 288 -17.03 -3.91 -5.98
C LEU A 288 -15.56 -3.81 -5.58
N ALA A 289 -14.71 -4.77 -5.98
CA ALA A 289 -13.27 -4.70 -5.72
C ALA A 289 -12.65 -3.45 -6.36
N TYR A 290 -13.03 -3.11 -7.60
CA TYR A 290 -12.57 -1.90 -8.29
C TYR A 290 -12.97 -0.62 -7.54
N LYS A 291 -14.25 -0.49 -7.16
CA LYS A 291 -14.73 0.66 -6.38
C LYS A 291 -14.04 0.75 -5.02
N ASN A 292 -13.83 -0.38 -4.34
CA ASN A 292 -13.13 -0.43 -3.05
C ASN A 292 -11.68 0.05 -3.20
N CYS A 293 -10.97 -0.34 -4.28
CA CYS A 293 -9.62 0.17 -4.54
C CYS A 293 -9.60 1.69 -4.79
N ILE A 294 -10.58 2.25 -5.51
CA ILE A 294 -10.70 3.72 -5.68
C ILE A 294 -10.82 4.40 -4.32
N LYS A 295 -11.73 3.90 -3.47
CA LYS A 295 -11.92 4.43 -2.13
C LYS A 295 -10.67 4.29 -1.27
N SER A 296 -10.06 3.10 -1.26
CA SER A 296 -8.82 2.81 -0.52
C SER A 296 -7.68 3.75 -0.91
N LEU A 297 -7.47 3.99 -2.22
CA LEU A 297 -6.43 4.92 -2.68
C LEU A 297 -6.74 6.37 -2.24
N ASN A 298 -8.01 6.78 -2.31
CA ASN A 298 -8.48 8.08 -1.83
C ASN A 298 -8.39 8.24 -0.31
N ASP A 299 -8.41 7.15 0.46
CA ASP A 299 -8.24 7.14 1.93
C ASP A 299 -6.79 7.23 2.37
N LEU A 300 -5.85 6.77 1.53
CA LEU A 300 -4.41 6.91 1.71
C LEU A 300 -3.89 8.27 1.24
N HIS A 301 -4.73 9.03 0.54
CA HIS A 301 -4.47 10.41 0.19
C HIS A 301 -4.52 11.29 1.42
N ALA A 302 -3.39 11.91 1.77
CA ALA A 302 -3.25 12.65 3.00
C ALA A 302 -2.48 13.97 2.84
N GLU A 303 -2.87 14.91 3.69
CA GLU A 303 -2.14 16.14 3.96
C GLU A 303 -1.74 16.13 5.43
N PHE A 304 -0.44 16.21 5.70
CA PHE A 304 0.08 16.18 7.06
C PHE A 304 1.37 16.98 7.13
N ASP A 305 1.51 17.82 8.16
CA ASP A 305 2.73 18.58 8.43
C ASP A 305 3.22 19.40 7.21
N GLY A 306 2.28 20.09 6.55
CA GLY A 306 2.55 20.88 5.34
C GLY A 306 2.96 20.07 4.10
N ASN A 307 2.98 18.74 4.20
CA ASN A 307 3.26 17.83 3.11
C ASN A 307 1.96 17.20 2.60
N TYR A 308 1.93 16.90 1.31
CA TYR A 308 0.76 16.33 0.64
C TYR A 308 1.17 15.13 -0.19
N GLY A 309 0.45 14.02 -0.11
CA GLY A 309 0.88 12.79 -0.76
C GLY A 309 -0.01 11.57 -0.53
N LEU A 310 0.51 10.42 -0.95
CA LEU A 310 -0.06 9.11 -0.65
C LEU A 310 0.79 8.43 0.41
N PHE A 311 0.19 8.02 1.52
CA PHE A 311 0.84 7.09 2.43
C PHE A 311 1.14 5.78 1.70
N GLY A 312 2.28 5.14 2.00
CA GLY A 312 2.63 3.83 1.42
C GLY A 312 1.53 2.81 1.74
N GLY A 313 1.09 2.80 2.99
CA GLY A 313 -0.06 2.06 3.46
C GLY A 313 -0.17 1.95 4.98
N LEU A 314 -1.32 1.47 5.46
CA LEU A 314 -1.64 1.43 6.88
C LEU A 314 -1.71 -0.02 7.42
N PRO A 315 -1.18 -0.28 8.64
CA PRO A 315 -0.72 0.71 9.61
C PRO A 315 0.79 1.07 9.54
N TRP A 316 1.62 0.28 8.84
CA TRP A 316 3.07 0.36 9.02
C TRP A 316 3.79 1.41 8.18
N PHE A 317 3.27 1.77 7.02
CA PHE A 317 3.90 2.70 6.07
C PHE A 317 3.17 4.05 6.02
N HIS A 318 3.01 4.67 7.18
CA HIS A 318 2.32 5.96 7.39
C HIS A 318 3.18 7.19 7.03
N HIS A 319 4.19 7.02 6.17
CA HIS A 319 5.02 8.08 5.59
C HIS A 319 4.81 8.12 4.08
N PHE A 320 5.29 9.18 3.43
CA PHE A 320 5.24 9.26 1.96
C PHE A 320 6.50 8.63 1.37
N TRP A 321 6.44 7.33 1.10
CA TRP A 321 7.51 6.57 0.44
C TRP A 321 7.57 6.95 -1.04
N SER A 322 8.69 7.50 -1.51
CA SER A 322 8.80 8.04 -2.86
C SER A 322 8.57 6.98 -3.94
N ARG A 323 8.92 5.73 -3.67
CA ARG A 323 8.68 4.60 -4.59
C ARG A 323 7.18 4.32 -4.70
N ASP A 324 6.56 4.01 -3.58
CA ASP A 324 5.15 3.67 -3.47
C ASP A 324 4.27 4.78 -4.01
N GLU A 325 4.56 6.03 -3.64
CA GLU A 325 3.81 7.20 -4.09
C GLU A 325 3.91 7.37 -5.60
N THR A 326 5.12 7.34 -6.17
CA THR A 326 5.29 7.49 -7.63
C THR A 326 4.58 6.37 -8.39
N ILE A 327 4.75 5.11 -7.99
CA ILE A 327 4.06 3.97 -8.61
C ILE A 327 2.54 4.16 -8.54
N SER A 328 2.01 4.57 -7.38
CA SER A 328 0.58 4.66 -7.09
C SER A 328 -0.14 5.80 -7.82
N THR A 329 0.56 6.84 -8.28
CA THR A 329 -0.07 7.94 -9.04
C THR A 329 -0.81 7.47 -10.29
N ILE A 330 -0.50 6.29 -10.84
CA ILE A 330 -1.23 5.74 -11.98
C ILE A 330 -2.70 5.47 -11.67
N GLY A 331 -3.04 5.11 -10.42
CA GLY A 331 -4.43 4.94 -10.00
C GLY A 331 -5.19 6.27 -10.10
N LEU A 332 -4.58 7.35 -9.59
CA LEU A 332 -5.13 8.71 -9.69
C LEU A 332 -5.33 9.16 -11.15
N MET A 333 -4.40 8.82 -12.05
CA MET A 333 -4.51 9.15 -13.47
C MET A 333 -5.66 8.40 -14.16
N ASN A 334 -5.89 7.12 -13.82
CA ASN A 334 -7.01 6.35 -14.36
C ASN A 334 -8.36 6.90 -13.88
N GLU A 335 -8.40 7.46 -12.67
CA GLU A 335 -9.55 8.20 -12.13
C GLU A 335 -9.60 9.68 -12.57
N GLU A 336 -8.81 10.06 -13.59
CA GLU A 336 -8.73 11.41 -14.16
C GLU A 336 -8.35 12.53 -13.16
N GLN A 337 -7.76 12.17 -12.02
CA GLN A 337 -7.22 13.09 -11.02
C GLN A 337 -5.83 13.61 -11.44
N PHE A 338 -5.75 14.18 -12.64
CA PHE A 338 -4.51 14.62 -13.26
C PHE A 338 -3.81 15.75 -12.50
N LEU A 339 -4.57 16.67 -11.90
CA LEU A 339 -4.00 17.75 -11.10
C LEU A 339 -3.29 17.21 -9.85
N GLU A 340 -3.92 16.28 -9.15
CA GLU A 340 -3.35 15.69 -7.94
C GLU A 340 -2.14 14.82 -8.26
N SER A 341 -2.21 14.04 -9.35
CA SER A 341 -1.06 13.32 -9.90
C SER A 341 0.11 14.27 -10.19
N LYS A 342 -0.15 15.43 -10.82
CA LYS A 342 0.87 16.44 -11.13
C LYS A 342 1.50 17.00 -9.85
N LYS A 343 0.69 17.40 -8.86
CA LYS A 343 1.18 17.96 -7.60
C LYS A 343 2.13 17.01 -6.88
N ILE A 344 1.74 15.74 -6.77
CA ILE A 344 2.56 14.69 -6.14
C ILE A 344 3.89 14.50 -6.88
N LEU A 345 3.84 14.36 -8.21
CA LEU A 345 5.04 14.13 -9.02
C LEU A 345 5.99 15.35 -9.03
N PHE A 346 5.45 16.57 -9.04
CA PHE A 346 6.26 17.80 -9.01
C PHE A 346 6.89 18.00 -7.63
N LYS A 347 6.17 17.70 -6.54
CA LYS A 347 6.74 17.62 -5.18
C LYS A 347 7.94 16.66 -5.15
N GLN A 348 7.87 15.52 -5.83
CA GLN A 348 9.02 14.62 -5.91
C GLN A 348 10.20 15.26 -6.66
N LEU A 349 9.98 15.99 -7.76
CA LEU A 349 11.05 16.74 -8.46
C LEU A 349 11.70 17.84 -7.59
N ASP A 350 10.92 18.46 -6.70
CA ASP A 350 11.41 19.45 -5.74
C ASP A 350 12.32 18.82 -4.67
N ASN A 351 12.10 17.54 -4.36
CA ASN A 351 12.85 16.77 -3.35
C ASN A 351 14.02 15.96 -3.92
N LEU A 352 14.48 16.23 -5.15
CA LEU A 352 15.66 15.56 -5.70
C LEU A 352 16.92 15.86 -4.86
N ASN A 353 17.60 14.79 -4.44
CA ASN A 353 18.84 14.86 -3.69
C ASN A 353 20.01 15.37 -4.55
N GLN A 354 21.09 15.78 -3.91
CA GLN A 354 22.30 16.27 -4.59
C GLN A 354 22.97 15.22 -5.49
N ASN A 355 22.61 13.94 -5.39
CA ASN A 355 23.10 12.89 -6.26
C ASN A 355 22.15 12.61 -7.45
N GLY A 356 21.03 13.33 -7.55
CA GLY A 356 20.04 13.22 -8.63
C GLY A 356 18.97 12.16 -8.42
N ARG A 357 18.98 11.45 -7.28
CA ARG A 357 17.94 10.49 -6.87
C ARG A 357 16.87 11.15 -6.00
N LEU A 358 15.81 10.42 -5.73
CA LEU A 358 14.82 10.79 -4.72
C LEU A 358 15.20 10.18 -3.37
N PRO A 359 14.83 10.83 -2.25
CA PRO A 359 14.87 10.19 -0.94
C PRO A 359 13.97 8.95 -0.94
N ASP A 360 14.18 8.07 0.04
CA ASP A 360 13.35 6.87 0.17
C ASP A 360 11.92 7.20 0.65
N ARG A 361 11.78 8.10 1.64
CA ARG A 361 10.49 8.59 2.15
C ARG A 361 10.55 10.05 2.62
N ILE A 362 9.37 10.63 2.88
CA ILE A 362 9.19 11.92 3.57
C ILE A 362 8.41 11.66 4.88
N PRO A 363 8.88 12.19 6.04
CA PRO A 363 10.15 12.89 6.28
C PRO A 363 11.38 12.04 5.93
N SER A 364 12.48 12.68 5.53
CA SER A 364 13.65 12.00 4.95
C SER A 364 14.31 11.00 5.91
N SER A 365 14.68 9.84 5.38
CA SER A 365 15.60 8.86 6.00
C SER A 365 17.02 8.96 5.42
N ASP A 366 17.96 8.22 6.00
CA ASP A 366 19.35 8.14 5.52
C ASP A 366 19.50 7.34 4.20
N LEU A 367 18.48 6.57 3.82
CA LEU A 367 18.46 5.79 2.58
C LEU A 367 17.95 6.62 1.39
N ASP A 368 18.59 6.39 0.25
CA ASP A 368 18.14 6.82 -1.07
C ASP A 368 17.39 5.69 -1.78
N SER A 369 16.59 6.04 -2.78
CA SER A 369 15.96 5.06 -3.66
C SER A 369 16.51 5.14 -5.10
N ALA A 370 17.01 4.02 -5.62
CA ALA A 370 17.57 3.92 -6.97
C ALA A 370 16.50 3.84 -8.06
N ASP A 371 15.31 3.31 -7.75
CA ASP A 371 14.20 3.13 -8.70
C ASP A 371 13.16 4.26 -8.64
N SER A 372 12.92 4.89 -7.49
CA SER A 372 11.89 5.94 -7.30
C SER A 372 11.99 7.05 -8.35
N VAL A 373 13.20 7.52 -8.63
CA VAL A 373 13.42 8.62 -9.59
C VAL A 373 13.04 8.22 -11.02
N GLY A 374 13.34 6.99 -11.43
CA GLY A 374 12.93 6.46 -12.72
C GLY A 374 11.41 6.31 -12.82
N TRP A 375 10.77 5.85 -11.74
CA TRP A 375 9.32 5.76 -11.64
C TRP A 375 8.65 7.13 -11.70
N CYS A 376 9.20 8.12 -11.00
CA CYS A 376 8.71 9.50 -11.05
C CYS A 376 8.68 10.04 -12.48
N PHE A 377 9.78 9.91 -13.23
CA PHE A 377 9.81 10.36 -14.63
C PHE A 377 8.94 9.52 -15.55
N LYS A 378 8.85 8.19 -15.35
CA LYS A 378 7.88 7.34 -16.06
C LYS A 378 6.46 7.84 -15.87
N ARG A 379 6.08 8.20 -14.64
CA ARG A 379 4.73 8.65 -14.28
C ARG A 379 4.43 10.06 -14.75
N ILE A 380 5.42 10.95 -14.76
CA ILE A 380 5.27 12.25 -15.43
C ILE A 380 5.01 12.05 -16.93
N ASN A 381 5.74 11.15 -17.58
CA ASN A 381 5.50 10.84 -18.99
C ASN A 381 4.11 10.24 -19.21
N ASP A 382 3.68 9.29 -18.36
CA ASP A 382 2.32 8.73 -18.39
C ASP A 382 1.27 9.83 -18.27
N LEU A 383 1.41 10.73 -17.30
CA LEU A 383 0.48 11.85 -17.11
C LEU A 383 0.41 12.75 -18.35
N MET A 384 1.56 13.04 -18.97
CA MET A 384 1.62 13.79 -20.23
C MET A 384 0.90 13.05 -21.36
N GLU A 385 1.06 11.73 -21.47
CA GLU A 385 0.36 10.92 -22.47
C GLU A 385 -1.15 10.84 -22.23
N TYR A 386 -1.59 10.57 -21.00
CA TYR A 386 -3.01 10.51 -20.63
C TYR A 386 -3.71 11.83 -20.97
N THR A 387 -3.12 12.96 -20.56
CA THR A 387 -3.68 14.28 -20.84
C THR A 387 -3.64 14.62 -22.34
N ARG A 388 -2.65 14.17 -23.12
CA ARG A 388 -2.65 14.29 -24.59
C ARG A 388 -3.78 13.49 -25.22
N LYS A 389 -3.93 12.21 -24.84
CA LYS A 389 -4.98 11.30 -25.35
C LYS A 389 -6.38 11.84 -25.09
N LYS A 390 -6.57 12.52 -23.96
CA LYS A 390 -7.83 13.19 -23.58
C LYS A 390 -7.98 14.60 -24.16
N LEU A 391 -7.01 15.08 -24.96
CA LEU A 391 -6.99 16.44 -25.53
C LEU A 391 -6.97 17.57 -24.46
N MET A 392 -6.47 17.28 -23.26
CA MET A 392 -6.39 18.19 -22.11
C MET A 392 -4.95 18.62 -21.78
N PHE A 393 -3.96 18.24 -22.58
CA PHE A 393 -2.54 18.45 -22.27
C PHE A 393 -2.21 19.90 -21.86
N ARG A 394 -2.71 20.89 -22.61
CA ARG A 394 -2.44 22.33 -22.34
C ARG A 394 -3.15 22.87 -21.09
N GLN A 395 -4.14 22.16 -20.55
CA GLN A 395 -4.79 22.52 -19.29
C GLN A 395 -3.89 22.18 -18.09
N TYR A 396 -3.07 21.13 -18.22
CA TYR A 396 -2.23 20.64 -17.12
C TYR A 396 -0.75 20.96 -17.30
N PHE A 397 -0.25 21.16 -18.52
CA PHE A 397 1.16 21.44 -18.80
C PHE A 397 1.34 22.72 -19.61
N SER A 398 1.99 23.69 -19.00
CA SER A 398 2.51 24.90 -19.65
C SER A 398 3.90 24.65 -20.26
N ALA A 399 4.39 25.59 -21.09
CA ALA A 399 5.76 25.52 -21.60
C ALA A 399 6.81 25.54 -20.46
N ASN A 400 6.55 26.31 -19.40
CA ASN A 400 7.42 26.37 -18.23
C ASN A 400 7.46 25.04 -17.48
N ASP A 401 6.33 24.34 -17.38
CA ASP A 401 6.30 22.99 -16.79
C ASP A 401 7.18 22.02 -17.58
N LEU A 402 7.12 22.08 -18.92
CA LEU A 402 7.93 21.20 -19.78
C LEU A 402 9.42 21.51 -19.67
N GLU A 403 9.79 22.79 -19.62
CA GLU A 403 11.18 23.19 -19.40
C GLU A 403 11.66 22.75 -18.01
N TYR A 404 10.82 22.93 -16.97
CA TYR A 404 11.12 22.50 -15.61
C TYR A 404 11.38 21.00 -15.51
N VAL A 405 10.47 20.19 -16.05
CA VAL A 405 10.62 18.72 -16.10
C VAL A 405 11.88 18.34 -16.89
N LYS A 406 12.13 18.97 -18.05
CA LYS A 406 13.32 18.71 -18.86
C LYS A 406 14.62 19.04 -18.11
N ASP A 407 14.66 20.16 -17.38
CA ASP A 407 15.82 20.56 -16.59
C ASP A 407 16.07 19.61 -15.42
N LYS A 408 15.04 19.23 -14.67
CA LYS A 408 15.14 18.25 -13.57
C LYS A 408 15.55 16.87 -14.07
N LEU A 409 15.01 16.43 -15.20
CA LEU A 409 15.40 15.17 -15.85
C LEU A 409 16.86 15.20 -16.28
N ARG A 410 17.31 16.29 -16.93
CA ARG A 410 18.72 16.50 -17.31
C ARG A 410 19.62 16.41 -16.08
N GLU A 411 19.29 17.16 -15.03
CA GLU A 411 20.06 17.19 -13.79
C GLU A 411 20.20 15.79 -13.19
N SER A 412 19.10 15.06 -13.06
CA SER A 412 19.10 13.69 -12.55
C SER A 412 19.95 12.76 -13.41
N ILE A 413 19.79 12.80 -14.75
CA ILE A 413 20.58 11.98 -15.67
C ILE A 413 22.08 12.28 -15.52
N VAL A 414 22.48 13.55 -15.52
CA VAL A 414 23.90 13.96 -15.43
C VAL A 414 24.51 13.52 -14.10
N ARG A 415 23.81 13.73 -12.97
CA ARG A 415 24.31 13.31 -11.65
C ARG A 415 24.40 11.78 -11.55
N HIS A 416 23.43 11.08 -12.11
CA HIS A 416 23.47 9.62 -12.18
C HIS A 416 24.61 9.07 -13.05
N LEU A 417 24.86 9.66 -14.22
CA LEU A 417 26.01 9.29 -15.07
C LEU A 417 27.33 9.46 -14.32
N LYS A 418 27.41 10.47 -13.44
CA LYS A 418 28.59 10.75 -12.63
C LYS A 418 28.76 9.79 -11.45
N TYR A 419 27.69 9.49 -10.71
CA TYR A 419 27.78 8.80 -9.42
C TYR A 419 27.32 7.34 -9.43
N PHE A 420 26.52 6.95 -10.42
CA PHE A 420 25.79 5.68 -10.45
C PHE A 420 25.84 4.98 -11.81
N THR A 421 26.83 5.30 -12.65
CA THR A 421 27.02 4.61 -13.93
C THR A 421 28.41 4.02 -14.01
N PHE A 422 28.48 2.72 -14.32
CA PHE A 422 29.72 2.00 -14.52
C PHE A 422 29.61 1.12 -15.76
N ASN A 423 30.59 1.23 -16.68
CA ASN A 423 30.62 0.47 -17.93
C ASN A 423 29.32 0.56 -18.75
N GLY A 424 28.72 1.75 -18.79
CA GLY A 424 27.49 2.04 -19.54
C GLY A 424 26.19 1.51 -18.90
N LEU A 425 26.24 0.99 -17.67
CA LEU A 425 25.08 0.49 -16.95
C LEU A 425 24.84 1.28 -15.66
N ALA A 426 23.56 1.42 -15.29
CA ALA A 426 23.14 2.06 -14.05
C ALA A 426 23.33 1.12 -12.85
N TYR A 427 23.97 1.59 -11.79
CA TYR A 427 24.31 0.83 -10.60
C TYR A 427 23.44 1.26 -9.41
N ASN A 428 22.94 0.28 -8.66
CA ASN A 428 22.32 0.48 -7.35
C ASN A 428 23.19 -0.16 -6.26
N ARG A 429 23.19 0.47 -5.08
CA ARG A 429 23.74 -0.10 -3.84
C ARG A 429 22.71 -1.04 -3.21
N LYS A 430 23.10 -1.63 -2.09
CA LYS A 430 22.25 -2.45 -1.23
C LYS A 430 21.08 -1.62 -0.70
N LEU A 431 19.90 -2.23 -0.59
CA LEU A 431 18.69 -1.61 -0.02
C LEU A 431 18.15 -0.38 -0.78
N GLU A 432 18.52 -0.21 -2.05
CA GLU A 432 18.06 0.93 -2.86
C GLU A 432 16.98 0.54 -3.90
N THR A 433 16.62 -0.74 -4.00
CA THR A 433 15.61 -1.26 -4.94
C THR A 433 14.39 -1.84 -4.22
N TRP A 434 13.25 -1.89 -4.90
CA TRP A 434 11.99 -2.41 -4.34
C TRP A 434 12.06 -3.85 -3.82
N MET A 435 13.00 -4.66 -4.33
CA MET A 435 13.14 -6.10 -4.02
C MET A 435 14.35 -6.38 -3.11
N ASP A 436 14.96 -5.35 -2.52
CA ASP A 436 16.07 -5.56 -1.59
C ASP A 436 15.58 -6.01 -0.22
N THR A 437 16.19 -7.08 0.30
CA THR A 437 15.97 -7.54 1.68
C THR A 437 17.28 -7.91 2.35
N GLU A 438 17.44 -7.47 3.58
CA GLU A 438 18.45 -8.01 4.48
C GLU A 438 17.90 -9.26 5.17
N TYR A 439 18.41 -10.43 4.77
CA TYR A 439 18.20 -11.70 5.48
C TYR A 439 19.42 -12.59 5.37
N ILE A 440 19.94 -13.04 6.52
CA ILE A 440 21.10 -13.93 6.63
C ILE A 440 20.63 -15.30 7.12
N ASP A 441 20.79 -16.33 6.29
CA ASP A 441 20.44 -17.70 6.66
C ASP A 441 21.21 -18.14 7.93
N GLY A 442 20.47 -18.61 8.94
CA GLY A 442 21.04 -19.16 10.17
C GLY A 442 21.34 -18.17 11.30
N LYS A 443 21.01 -16.87 11.17
CA LYS A 443 21.01 -15.92 12.29
C LYS A 443 19.63 -15.28 12.47
N LYS A 444 19.05 -15.43 13.67
CA LYS A 444 17.90 -14.60 14.09
C LYS A 444 18.36 -13.14 14.19
N ASN A 445 17.50 -12.23 13.74
CA ASN A 445 17.64 -10.77 13.76
C ASN A 445 18.71 -10.26 14.74
N ILE A 446 19.79 -9.70 14.19
CA ILE A 446 20.80 -9.00 14.98
C ILE A 446 20.10 -7.77 15.55
N SER A 447 19.86 -7.75 16.86
CA SER A 447 19.39 -6.54 17.55
C SER A 447 20.44 -5.43 17.42
N GLU A 448 19.99 -4.18 17.35
CA GLU A 448 20.83 -2.96 17.21
C GLU A 448 21.91 -2.77 18.31
N THR A 449 22.01 -3.69 19.26
CA THR A 449 22.88 -3.64 20.44
C THR A 449 24.23 -4.37 20.29
N GLU A 450 24.54 -5.01 19.15
CA GLU A 450 25.81 -5.71 18.97
C GLU A 450 26.97 -4.80 18.52
N SER A 451 28.16 -5.08 19.06
CA SER A 451 29.35 -4.23 18.98
C SER A 451 29.93 -4.11 17.56
N ALA A 452 30.56 -2.98 17.25
CA ALA A 452 31.15 -2.69 15.94
C ALA A 452 32.18 -3.74 15.46
N ASN A 453 32.80 -4.48 16.38
CA ASN A 453 33.81 -5.51 16.06
C ASN A 453 33.19 -6.83 15.55
N ASP A 454 31.93 -7.11 15.84
CA ASP A 454 31.23 -8.31 15.35
C ASP A 454 30.75 -8.12 13.90
N LYS A 455 30.45 -6.87 13.51
CA LYS A 455 30.10 -6.48 12.13
C LYS A 455 31.26 -6.69 11.15
N GLU A 456 32.50 -6.52 11.60
CA GLU A 456 33.70 -6.57 10.76
C GLU A 456 34.13 -8.01 10.41
N LYS A 457 33.89 -8.99 11.30
CA LYS A 457 34.14 -10.42 11.01
C LYS A 457 33.09 -11.04 10.07
N ILE A 458 31.89 -10.45 10.01
CA ILE A 458 30.78 -10.92 9.15
C ILE A 458 31.01 -10.56 7.67
N GLY A 459 31.81 -9.52 7.39
CA GLY A 459 32.09 -9.04 6.03
C GLY A 459 32.93 -9.95 5.11
N LYS A 460 33.27 -11.19 5.51
CA LYS A 460 34.14 -12.09 4.73
C LYS A 460 33.48 -13.39 4.23
N THR A 461 32.23 -13.65 4.56
CA THR A 461 31.47 -14.82 4.08
C THR A 461 30.20 -14.34 3.38
N GLU A 462 30.42 -13.68 2.24
CA GLU A 462 29.40 -12.97 1.45
C GLU A 462 28.70 -13.89 0.43
N SER A 463 27.40 -14.11 0.62
CA SER A 463 26.40 -14.01 -0.46
C SER A 463 25.03 -13.74 0.15
N ILE A 464 24.77 -12.49 0.55
CA ILE A 464 23.48 -12.07 1.08
C ILE A 464 22.76 -11.27 0.00
N ASN A 465 21.55 -11.70 -0.34
CA ASN A 465 20.66 -11.32 -1.45
C ASN A 465 20.22 -9.84 -1.43
N ASN A 466 21.19 -8.92 -1.41
CA ASN A 466 21.01 -7.46 -1.25
C ASN A 466 20.87 -6.70 -2.59
N ARG A 467 20.62 -7.45 -3.67
CA ARG A 467 20.56 -7.08 -5.10
C ARG A 467 21.40 -5.85 -5.51
N GLU A 468 22.56 -5.65 -4.89
CA GLU A 468 23.51 -4.62 -5.30
C GLU A 468 24.06 -4.95 -6.69
N GLY A 469 24.33 -3.92 -7.49
CA GLY A 469 24.89 -4.07 -8.84
C GLY A 469 24.02 -3.47 -9.93
N PHE A 470 23.93 -4.17 -11.06
CA PHE A 470 23.21 -3.71 -12.25
C PHE A 470 21.95 -4.56 -12.41
N ARG A 471 20.79 -4.01 -12.02
CA ARG A 471 19.49 -4.71 -12.06
C ARG A 471 18.66 -4.32 -13.26
N ILE A 472 17.92 -5.29 -13.81
CA ILE A 472 17.22 -5.14 -15.10
C ILE A 472 16.16 -4.04 -15.07
N GLU A 473 15.39 -3.93 -13.99
CA GLU A 473 14.39 -2.90 -13.81
C GLU A 473 15.02 -1.50 -13.70
N ILE A 474 16.18 -1.39 -13.05
CA ILE A 474 16.95 -0.13 -12.98
C ILE A 474 17.46 0.28 -14.35
N GLN A 475 17.88 -0.68 -15.18
CA GLN A 475 18.29 -0.40 -16.57
C GLN A 475 17.10 0.06 -17.42
N ALA A 476 15.94 -0.58 -17.28
CA ALA A 476 14.74 -0.20 -18.02
C ALA A 476 14.25 1.20 -17.62
N LEU A 477 14.26 1.52 -16.32
CA LEU A 477 13.95 2.85 -15.80
C LEU A 477 14.92 3.90 -16.34
N ARG A 478 16.23 3.60 -16.40
CA ARG A 478 17.24 4.46 -17.04
C ARG A 478 16.96 4.72 -18.52
N LEU A 479 16.66 3.66 -19.27
CA LEU A 479 16.35 3.76 -20.70
C LEU A 479 15.09 4.62 -20.93
N ASN A 480 14.07 4.45 -20.10
CA ASN A 480 12.87 5.29 -20.13
C ASN A 480 13.18 6.77 -19.86
N MET A 481 14.09 7.08 -18.92
CA MET A 481 14.55 8.46 -18.70
C MET A 481 15.22 9.06 -19.94
N TYR A 482 16.07 8.30 -20.64
CA TYR A 482 16.68 8.77 -21.89
C TYR A 482 15.65 8.98 -23.01
N LYS A 483 14.70 8.05 -23.14
CA LYS A 483 13.60 8.14 -24.11
C LYS A 483 12.77 9.41 -23.88
N MET A 484 12.32 9.63 -22.65
CA MET A 484 11.56 10.84 -22.28
C MET A 484 12.36 12.11 -22.56
N MET A 485 13.66 12.12 -22.25
CA MET A 485 14.52 13.28 -22.50
C MET A 485 14.64 13.60 -24.00
N LYS A 486 14.75 12.59 -24.87
CA LYS A 486 14.71 12.80 -26.33
C LYS A 486 13.38 13.40 -26.77
N GLU A 487 12.27 12.87 -26.28
CA GLU A 487 10.94 13.36 -26.63
C GLU A 487 10.76 14.83 -26.23
N LEU A 488 11.21 15.21 -25.04
CA LEU A 488 11.23 16.60 -24.57
C LEU A 488 12.14 17.48 -25.43
N CYS A 489 13.36 17.03 -25.74
CA CYS A 489 14.29 17.79 -26.59
C CYS A 489 13.70 18.03 -27.98
N ASN A 490 13.08 17.01 -28.58
CA ASN A 490 12.38 17.13 -29.86
C ASN A 490 11.22 18.12 -29.78
N ALA A 491 10.40 18.03 -28.73
CA ALA A 491 9.28 18.94 -28.51
C ALA A 491 9.71 20.40 -28.27
N THR A 492 10.89 20.63 -27.69
CA THR A 492 11.44 21.98 -27.46
C THR A 492 12.41 22.46 -28.55
N GLY A 493 12.67 21.67 -29.60
CA GLY A 493 13.61 22.02 -30.67
C GLY A 493 15.11 21.97 -30.31
N ASP A 494 15.48 21.29 -29.22
CA ASP A 494 16.86 21.15 -28.75
C ASP A 494 17.57 19.97 -29.47
N LYS A 495 17.95 20.21 -30.73
CA LYS A 495 18.50 19.16 -31.61
C LYS A 495 19.80 18.54 -31.10
N ASN A 496 20.69 19.35 -30.52
CA ASN A 496 21.99 18.85 -30.03
C ASN A 496 21.80 17.86 -28.88
N ARG A 497 20.94 18.19 -27.91
CA ARG A 497 20.65 17.27 -26.80
C ARG A 497 19.83 16.07 -27.26
N TYR A 498 18.93 16.24 -28.21
CA TYR A 498 18.21 15.10 -28.81
C TYR A 498 19.19 14.03 -29.31
N ASP A 499 20.19 14.42 -30.10
CA ASP A 499 21.18 13.47 -30.65
C ASP A 499 22.06 12.83 -29.55
N GLU A 500 22.40 13.59 -28.50
CA GLU A 500 23.12 13.07 -27.32
C GLU A 500 22.32 11.98 -26.60
N TYR A 501 21.06 12.25 -26.22
CA TYR A 501 20.23 11.27 -25.49
C TYR A 501 19.81 10.10 -26.37
N LYS A 502 19.67 10.30 -27.68
CA LYS A 502 19.50 9.21 -28.66
C LYS A 502 20.69 8.26 -28.68
N ARG A 503 21.90 8.80 -28.64
CA ARG A 503 23.12 7.97 -28.55
C ARG A 503 23.16 7.21 -27.23
N LEU A 504 22.95 7.88 -26.09
CA LEU A 504 22.94 7.26 -24.76
C LEU A 504 21.92 6.11 -24.66
N GLU A 505 20.70 6.32 -25.15
CA GLU A 505 19.67 5.29 -25.17
C GLU A 505 20.09 4.08 -26.02
N ASN A 506 20.56 4.30 -27.24
CA ASN A 506 20.97 3.22 -28.16
C ASN A 506 22.15 2.41 -27.63
N GLU A 507 23.18 3.09 -27.12
CA GLU A 507 24.37 2.44 -26.55
C GLU A 507 24.01 1.63 -25.30
N THR A 508 23.24 2.23 -24.38
CA THR A 508 22.79 1.54 -23.17
C THR A 508 21.92 0.35 -23.52
N LYS A 509 20.96 0.49 -24.44
CA LYS A 509 20.08 -0.60 -24.90
C LYS A 509 20.89 -1.75 -25.51
N ALA A 510 21.89 -1.44 -26.32
CA ALA A 510 22.77 -2.45 -26.90
C ALA A 510 23.53 -3.23 -25.82
N ILE A 511 24.11 -2.52 -24.84
CA ILE A 511 24.84 -3.14 -23.71
C ILE A 511 23.90 -3.99 -22.85
N VAL A 512 22.70 -3.49 -22.53
CA VAL A 512 21.70 -4.23 -21.74
C VAL A 512 21.29 -5.50 -22.48
N ARG A 513 20.95 -5.42 -23.78
CA ARG A 513 20.62 -6.61 -24.58
C ARG A 513 21.79 -7.60 -24.62
N GLU A 514 23.01 -7.13 -24.88
CA GLU A 514 24.18 -8.00 -24.96
C GLU A 514 24.43 -8.75 -23.64
N ARG A 515 24.27 -8.08 -22.50
CA ARG A 515 24.65 -8.63 -21.19
C ARG A 515 23.52 -9.37 -20.47
N PHE A 516 22.28 -8.90 -20.57
CA PHE A 516 21.15 -9.45 -19.81
C PHE A 516 20.32 -10.46 -20.61
N TRP A 517 20.20 -10.32 -21.93
CA TRP A 517 19.39 -11.22 -22.73
C TRP A 517 20.17 -12.50 -23.07
N LYS A 518 19.69 -13.62 -22.53
CA LYS A 518 20.20 -14.98 -22.70
C LYS A 518 19.01 -15.91 -22.95
N PRO A 519 18.38 -15.86 -24.14
CA PRO A 519 17.11 -16.55 -24.39
C PRO A 519 17.15 -18.01 -23.91
N PRO A 520 16.13 -18.48 -23.18
CA PRO A 520 14.84 -17.81 -22.94
C PRO A 520 14.83 -16.80 -21.78
N VAL A 521 15.97 -16.56 -21.12
CA VAL A 521 16.07 -15.77 -19.88
C VAL A 521 16.48 -14.33 -20.17
N LEU A 522 15.78 -13.38 -19.55
CA LEU A 522 16.30 -12.04 -19.29
C LEU A 522 16.81 -12.03 -17.85
N ALA A 523 18.12 -11.93 -17.67
CA ALA A 523 18.77 -12.00 -16.37
C ALA A 523 18.24 -10.92 -15.41
N ASP A 524 18.13 -11.24 -14.12
CA ASP A 524 17.74 -10.27 -13.09
C ASP A 524 18.81 -9.19 -12.90
N GLY A 525 20.08 -9.61 -13.03
CA GLY A 525 21.21 -8.73 -12.80
C GLY A 525 22.50 -9.17 -13.46
N VAL A 526 23.50 -8.30 -13.39
CA VAL A 526 24.90 -8.59 -13.69
C VAL A 526 25.71 -8.15 -12.47
N THR A 527 26.58 -9.00 -11.93
CA THR A 527 27.34 -8.72 -10.69
C THR A 527 28.83 -8.65 -10.98
N ASN A 528 29.48 -7.51 -10.65
CA ASN A 528 30.93 -7.30 -10.70
C ASN A 528 31.53 -7.17 -12.11
N ILE A 529 32.00 -5.97 -12.51
CA ILE A 529 32.60 -5.72 -13.85
C ILE A 529 34.14 -5.58 -13.77
N ALA A 530 34.76 -5.84 -12.61
CA ALA A 530 36.16 -5.53 -12.40
C ALA A 530 37.16 -6.27 -13.33
N ASN A 531 36.77 -7.37 -14.00
CA ASN A 531 37.74 -8.24 -14.71
C ASN A 531 37.28 -8.83 -16.06
N ASN A 532 36.43 -8.17 -16.86
CA ASN A 532 36.05 -8.65 -18.22
C ASN A 532 35.62 -10.14 -18.32
N ASN A 533 35.22 -10.76 -17.21
CA ASN A 533 34.83 -12.15 -17.16
C ASN A 533 33.34 -12.26 -17.44
N LYS A 534 32.99 -13.03 -18.49
CA LYS A 534 31.61 -13.27 -18.95
C LYS A 534 30.75 -14.09 -17.97
N ASN A 535 31.29 -14.54 -16.83
CA ASN A 535 30.63 -15.46 -15.88
C ASN A 535 29.90 -14.74 -14.72
N ASN A 536 29.48 -13.50 -14.92
CA ASN A 536 29.01 -12.59 -13.86
C ASN A 536 27.53 -12.18 -14.05
N ILE A 537 26.69 -13.12 -14.50
CA ILE A 537 25.26 -12.92 -14.77
C ILE A 537 24.46 -13.54 -13.63
N ASP A 538 23.48 -12.80 -13.11
CA ASP A 538 22.49 -13.30 -12.16
C ASP A 538 21.29 -13.85 -12.93
N GLU A 539 21.32 -15.16 -13.18
CA GLU A 539 20.26 -15.90 -13.87
C GLU A 539 19.09 -16.28 -12.95
N THR A 540 19.04 -15.73 -11.73
CA THR A 540 17.90 -15.95 -10.82
C THR A 540 16.62 -15.45 -11.49
N ILE A 541 15.65 -16.35 -11.69
CA ILE A 541 14.37 -15.97 -12.28
C ILE A 541 13.55 -15.24 -11.23
N ARG A 542 13.13 -14.02 -11.56
CA ARG A 542 12.39 -13.08 -10.72
C ARG A 542 11.38 -12.29 -11.57
N PRO A 543 10.32 -11.72 -10.97
CA PRO A 543 9.29 -11.00 -11.72
C PRO A 543 9.73 -9.61 -12.23
N ASN A 544 10.97 -9.17 -11.97
CA ASN A 544 11.47 -7.86 -12.42
C ASN A 544 11.48 -7.67 -13.95
N ILE A 545 11.44 -8.77 -14.72
CA ILE A 545 11.27 -8.72 -16.17
C ILE A 545 9.96 -8.06 -16.60
N PHE A 546 8.91 -8.16 -15.78
CA PHE A 546 7.62 -7.53 -16.06
C PHE A 546 7.72 -6.02 -15.86
N ILE A 547 8.44 -5.55 -14.84
CA ILE A 547 8.75 -4.12 -14.68
C ILE A 547 9.55 -3.61 -15.88
N ALA A 548 10.56 -4.35 -16.33
CA ALA A 548 11.36 -3.97 -17.48
C ALA A 548 10.52 -3.85 -18.77
N TYR A 549 9.61 -4.79 -19.03
CA TYR A 549 8.65 -4.70 -20.13
C TYR A 549 7.67 -3.54 -19.96
N TYR A 550 7.10 -3.35 -18.77
CA TYR A 550 6.14 -2.29 -18.49
C TYR A 550 6.72 -0.90 -18.73
N VAL A 551 7.97 -0.69 -18.31
CA VAL A 551 8.66 0.60 -18.39
C VAL A 551 9.28 0.84 -19.76
N TYR A 552 9.88 -0.18 -20.39
CA TYR A 552 10.60 -0.03 -21.65
C TYR A 552 10.41 -1.29 -22.55
N PRO A 553 9.21 -1.48 -23.14
CA PRO A 553 8.85 -2.69 -23.88
C PRO A 553 9.68 -2.90 -25.14
N GLU A 554 10.28 -1.86 -25.70
CA GLU A 554 11.13 -1.92 -26.88
C GLU A 554 12.53 -2.52 -26.61
N LEU A 555 12.85 -2.91 -25.36
CA LEU A 555 14.09 -3.61 -25.04
C LEU A 555 14.25 -4.90 -25.86
N LEU A 556 13.18 -5.68 -25.98
CA LEU A 556 13.11 -6.93 -26.74
C LEU A 556 11.99 -6.88 -27.79
N SER A 557 12.04 -7.76 -28.78
CA SER A 557 10.91 -7.95 -29.70
C SER A 557 9.72 -8.60 -28.98
N PRO A 558 8.48 -8.47 -29.50
CA PRO A 558 7.32 -9.17 -28.93
C PRO A 558 7.54 -10.70 -28.80
N GLU A 559 8.19 -11.35 -29.75
CA GLU A 559 8.47 -12.79 -29.70
C GLU A 559 9.55 -13.15 -28.66
N GLU A 560 10.57 -12.29 -28.51
CA GLU A 560 11.57 -12.43 -27.45
C GLU A 560 10.91 -12.27 -26.06
N TRP A 561 10.00 -11.29 -25.91
CA TRP A 561 9.22 -11.12 -24.69
C TRP A 561 8.28 -12.29 -24.42
N GLU A 562 7.63 -12.83 -25.45
CA GLU A 562 6.79 -14.02 -25.32
C GLU A 562 7.60 -15.20 -24.78
N THR A 563 8.80 -15.42 -25.34
CA THR A 563 9.73 -16.46 -24.88
C THR A 563 10.13 -16.24 -23.42
N CYS A 564 10.42 -15.00 -23.04
CA CYS A 564 10.80 -14.62 -21.68
C CYS A 564 9.65 -14.83 -20.67
N PHE A 565 8.44 -14.36 -21.00
CA PHE A 565 7.27 -14.47 -20.13
C PHE A 565 6.84 -15.92 -19.94
N ASP A 566 6.82 -16.72 -21.01
CA ASP A 566 6.53 -18.15 -20.93
C ASP A 566 7.47 -18.88 -19.99
N TYR A 567 8.76 -18.56 -20.05
CA TYR A 567 9.76 -19.19 -19.21
C TYR A 567 9.61 -18.76 -17.76
N ALA A 568 9.41 -17.46 -17.50
CA ALA A 568 9.22 -16.93 -16.16
C ALA A 568 7.93 -17.45 -15.50
N LEU A 569 6.80 -17.46 -16.20
CA LEU A 569 5.53 -17.94 -15.65
C LEU A 569 5.61 -19.42 -15.26
N LYS A 570 6.28 -20.26 -16.04
CA LYS A 570 6.52 -21.68 -15.67
C LYS A 570 7.31 -21.85 -14.38
N LYS A 571 8.08 -20.84 -13.96
CA LYS A 571 8.99 -20.88 -12.81
C LYS A 571 8.47 -20.14 -11.59
N LEU A 572 7.66 -19.11 -11.78
CA LEU A 572 7.23 -18.19 -10.72
C LEU A 572 5.75 -18.36 -10.33
N TRP A 573 4.94 -19.01 -11.16
CA TRP A 573 3.49 -19.07 -10.93
C TRP A 573 3.11 -19.90 -9.70
N VAL A 574 2.37 -19.32 -8.77
CA VAL A 574 1.82 -20.03 -7.59
C VAL A 574 0.38 -20.45 -7.84
N ASP A 575 -0.01 -21.61 -7.31
CA ASP A 575 -1.24 -22.31 -7.69
C ASP A 575 -2.53 -21.50 -7.46
N TRP A 576 -2.55 -20.65 -6.42
CA TRP A 576 -3.70 -19.82 -6.09
C TRP A 576 -3.91 -18.63 -7.04
N GLY A 577 -2.95 -18.32 -7.92
CA GLY A 577 -3.11 -17.29 -8.96
C GLY A 577 -2.16 -16.10 -8.89
N GLY A 578 -1.05 -16.20 -8.16
CA GLY A 578 -0.03 -15.15 -8.04
C GLY A 578 1.28 -15.48 -8.75
N ILE A 579 2.24 -14.55 -8.65
CA ILE A 579 3.61 -14.70 -9.11
C ILE A 579 4.55 -14.55 -7.92
N SER A 580 5.38 -15.57 -7.67
CA SER A 580 6.41 -15.55 -6.64
C SER A 580 7.53 -14.58 -6.99
N THR A 581 8.14 -14.00 -5.97
CA THR A 581 9.32 -13.13 -6.09
C THR A 581 10.60 -13.85 -6.54
N ILE A 582 10.63 -15.18 -6.57
CA ILE A 582 11.76 -16.00 -7.02
C ILE A 582 11.27 -17.36 -7.59
N ASP A 583 12.08 -18.03 -8.42
CA ASP A 583 11.79 -19.40 -8.91
C ASP A 583 11.41 -20.33 -7.74
N LEU A 584 10.28 -21.02 -7.85
CA LEU A 584 9.78 -21.97 -6.86
C LEU A 584 10.76 -23.12 -6.58
N ASN A 585 11.68 -23.40 -7.50
CA ASN A 585 12.72 -24.43 -7.37
C ASN A 585 14.07 -23.85 -6.88
N ASN A 586 14.14 -22.53 -6.62
CA ASN A 586 15.35 -21.92 -6.11
C ASN A 586 15.60 -22.39 -4.66
N LYS A 587 16.86 -22.60 -4.29
CA LYS A 587 17.25 -22.98 -2.92
C LYS A 587 16.84 -21.95 -1.86
N LEU A 588 16.73 -20.68 -2.27
CA LEU A 588 16.31 -19.58 -1.42
C LEU A 588 14.79 -19.44 -1.30
N PHE A 589 14.02 -20.19 -2.10
CA PHE A 589 12.56 -20.13 -2.08
C PHE A 589 12.01 -20.51 -0.70
N SER A 590 11.16 -19.67 -0.15
CA SER A 590 10.46 -19.86 1.12
C SER A 590 9.00 -19.49 0.93
N GLU A 591 8.12 -20.49 0.99
CA GLU A 591 6.71 -20.32 0.62
C GLU A 591 5.85 -19.59 1.67
N GLU A 592 6.28 -19.58 2.93
CA GLU A 592 5.50 -19.12 4.08
C GLU A 592 5.96 -17.72 4.51
N TYR A 593 5.05 -16.74 4.44
CA TYR A 593 5.26 -15.42 5.03
C TYR A 593 5.02 -15.46 6.53
N THR A 594 5.98 -14.92 7.29
CA THR A 594 5.84 -14.77 8.75
C THR A 594 5.79 -13.31 9.17
N GLY A 595 6.25 -12.37 8.36
CA GLY A 595 6.40 -10.95 8.71
C GLY A 595 7.31 -10.63 9.91
N GLU A 596 7.88 -11.62 10.60
CA GLU A 596 8.85 -11.44 11.69
C GLU A 596 10.30 -11.49 11.22
N ASP A 597 10.51 -12.12 10.07
CA ASP A 597 11.75 -12.08 9.34
C ASP A 597 11.50 -11.88 7.85
N ASN A 598 12.56 -11.47 7.16
CA ASN A 598 12.54 -11.21 5.73
C ASN A 598 12.86 -12.45 4.90
N LYS A 599 12.70 -13.66 5.44
CA LYS A 599 13.12 -14.89 4.76
C LYS A 599 12.37 -15.09 3.44
N SER A 600 11.04 -14.98 3.46
CA SER A 600 10.17 -15.19 2.29
C SER A 600 9.92 -13.91 1.48
N TYR A 601 10.03 -12.73 2.10
CA TYR A 601 9.54 -11.44 1.59
C TYR A 601 9.86 -11.17 0.10
N HIS A 602 11.13 -11.34 -0.28
CA HIS A 602 11.58 -11.30 -1.68
C HIS A 602 12.25 -12.61 -2.13
N ARG A 603 11.93 -13.71 -1.46
CA ARG A 603 12.38 -15.06 -1.78
C ARG A 603 11.22 -16.05 -1.75
N GLY A 604 10.02 -15.63 -2.12
CA GLY A 604 8.87 -16.52 -2.19
C GLY A 604 7.54 -15.81 -2.28
N ASP A 605 7.32 -14.77 -1.47
CA ASP A 605 6.02 -14.12 -1.38
C ASP A 605 5.59 -13.49 -2.71
N SER A 606 4.28 -13.40 -2.90
CA SER A 606 3.64 -12.86 -4.09
C SER A 606 3.06 -11.47 -3.79
N TRP A 607 3.55 -10.47 -4.51
CA TRP A 607 3.20 -9.08 -4.29
C TRP A 607 2.06 -8.65 -5.20
N PHE A 608 0.96 -8.12 -4.65
CA PHE A 608 -0.24 -7.83 -5.43
C PHE A 608 0.00 -6.79 -6.53
N TRP A 609 0.80 -5.75 -6.27
CA TRP A 609 1.13 -4.75 -7.29
C TRP A 609 1.90 -5.37 -8.48
N ILE A 610 2.78 -6.35 -8.23
CA ILE A 610 3.50 -7.10 -9.27
C ILE A 610 2.58 -8.05 -10.02
N ASN A 611 1.64 -8.71 -9.33
CA ASN A 611 0.65 -9.57 -9.97
C ASN A 611 -0.18 -8.75 -10.96
N CYS A 612 -0.72 -7.61 -10.53
CA CYS A 612 -1.46 -6.68 -11.37
C CYS A 612 -0.61 -6.14 -12.53
N LEU A 613 0.63 -5.73 -12.26
CA LEU A 613 1.57 -5.25 -13.30
C LEU A 613 1.84 -6.34 -14.34
N SER A 614 2.07 -7.57 -13.91
CA SER A 614 2.35 -8.70 -14.80
C SER A 614 1.14 -9.05 -15.67
N ALA A 615 -0.08 -8.98 -15.13
CA ALA A 615 -1.31 -9.14 -15.90
C ALA A 615 -1.45 -8.07 -17.00
N ILE A 616 -1.15 -6.80 -16.68
CA ILE A 616 -1.09 -5.71 -17.68
C ILE A 616 -0.06 -6.03 -18.77
N CYS A 617 1.14 -6.49 -18.38
CA CYS A 617 2.19 -6.84 -19.33
C CYS A 617 1.77 -7.99 -20.26
N MET A 618 1.20 -9.05 -19.71
CA MET A 618 0.69 -10.20 -20.47
C MET A 618 -0.36 -9.78 -21.50
N HIS A 619 -1.33 -8.95 -21.09
CA HIS A 619 -2.37 -8.42 -21.97
C HIS A 619 -1.83 -7.53 -23.08
N ARG A 620 -0.90 -6.62 -22.75
CA ARG A 620 -0.24 -5.74 -23.74
C ARG A 620 0.55 -6.54 -24.76
N LEU A 621 1.30 -7.54 -24.32
CA LEU A 621 2.11 -8.39 -25.19
C LEU A 621 1.24 -9.20 -26.16
N GLU A 622 0.15 -9.77 -25.66
CA GLU A 622 -0.80 -10.52 -26.49
C GLU A 622 -1.42 -9.65 -27.58
N LYS A 623 -1.82 -8.41 -27.26
CA LYS A 623 -2.29 -7.45 -28.27
C LYS A 623 -1.22 -7.14 -29.32
N GLN A 624 0.03 -6.96 -28.91
CA GLN A 624 1.15 -6.70 -29.83
C GLN A 624 1.34 -7.87 -30.82
N LEU A 625 1.34 -9.11 -30.32
CA LEU A 625 1.47 -10.32 -31.13
C LEU A 625 0.30 -10.48 -32.12
N LYS A 626 -0.94 -10.20 -31.69
CA LYS A 626 -2.14 -10.24 -32.54
C LYS A 626 -2.10 -9.18 -33.67
N ASN A 627 -1.68 -7.96 -33.35
CA ASN A 627 -1.59 -6.88 -34.34
C ASN A 627 -0.57 -7.20 -35.43
N LYS A 628 0.62 -7.70 -35.05
CA LYS A 628 1.68 -8.07 -36.01
C LYS A 628 1.24 -9.19 -36.97
N ASN A 629 0.52 -10.20 -36.47
CA ASN A 629 -0.01 -11.29 -37.28
C ASN A 629 -1.14 -10.85 -38.23
N SER A 630 -1.86 -9.78 -37.89
CA SER A 630 -2.91 -9.22 -38.76
C SER A 630 -2.34 -8.45 -39.95
N TYR A 631 -1.19 -7.79 -39.79
CA TYR A 631 -0.48 -7.09 -40.87
C TYR A 631 0.21 -8.04 -41.87
N ASN A 632 0.55 -9.26 -41.47
CA ASN A 632 1.21 -10.27 -42.33
C ASN A 632 0.25 -11.10 -43.20
N LYS A 633 -1.05 -10.78 -43.24
CA LYS A 633 -1.98 -11.39 -44.21
C LYS A 633 -1.94 -10.63 -45.53
N ASN A 634 -1.60 -11.32 -46.61
CA ASN A 634 -1.69 -10.80 -47.98
C ASN A 634 -3.11 -10.27 -48.27
N ILE A 635 -3.17 -9.15 -49.00
CA ILE A 635 -4.40 -8.40 -49.37
C ILE A 635 -5.38 -9.21 -50.26
N ASP A 636 -5.01 -10.40 -50.74
CA ASP A 636 -5.84 -11.19 -51.65
C ASP A 636 -6.80 -12.18 -50.96
N ASP A 637 -6.83 -12.25 -49.63
CA ASP A 637 -7.67 -13.22 -48.89
C ASP A 637 -8.81 -12.52 -48.11
N TYR A 638 -9.82 -12.03 -48.84
CA TYR A 638 -11.08 -11.53 -48.27
C TYR A 638 -11.82 -12.66 -47.52
N PRO A 639 -12.28 -12.46 -46.27
CA PRO A 639 -12.77 -13.59 -45.46
C PRO A 639 -14.22 -13.95 -45.82
N LYS A 640 -14.41 -15.15 -46.41
CA LYS A 640 -15.67 -15.89 -46.30
C LYS A 640 -15.77 -16.49 -44.89
N LYS A 641 -16.62 -15.88 -44.06
CA LYS A 641 -17.02 -16.27 -42.68
C LYS A 641 -15.90 -16.24 -41.63
N PRO A 642 -16.17 -15.80 -40.39
CA PRO A 642 -15.20 -15.85 -39.31
C PRO A 642 -14.93 -17.31 -38.93
N LYS A 643 -13.82 -17.88 -39.43
CA LYS A 643 -13.24 -19.08 -38.82
C LYS A 643 -12.75 -18.68 -37.43
N LYS A 644 -13.20 -19.40 -36.40
CA LYS A 644 -12.71 -19.27 -35.01
C LYS A 644 -11.20 -19.05 -35.02
N SER A 645 -10.76 -17.93 -34.45
CA SER A 645 -9.36 -17.61 -34.20
C SER A 645 -8.66 -18.84 -33.62
N LYS A 646 -7.54 -19.25 -34.23
CA LYS A 646 -6.68 -20.32 -33.70
C LYS A 646 -5.87 -19.87 -32.48
N TYR A 647 -6.00 -18.60 -32.08
CA TYR A 647 -5.39 -18.03 -30.89
C TYR A 647 -6.43 -18.09 -29.78
N ASN A 648 -6.32 -19.11 -28.94
CA ASN A 648 -6.82 -19.05 -27.58
C ASN A 648 -5.96 -18.00 -26.87
N ASP A 649 -6.56 -17.06 -26.13
CA ASP A 649 -5.81 -15.98 -25.52
C ASP A 649 -4.84 -16.56 -24.48
N LYS A 650 -3.55 -16.58 -24.80
CA LYS A 650 -2.56 -17.48 -24.20
C LYS A 650 -2.41 -17.23 -22.71
N TYR A 651 -2.40 -15.95 -22.34
CA TYR A 651 -2.22 -15.53 -20.95
C TYR A 651 -3.56 -15.28 -20.24
N ASN A 652 -4.70 -15.45 -20.91
CA ASN A 652 -6.00 -15.09 -20.38
C ASN A 652 -6.35 -15.84 -19.08
N GLU A 653 -5.96 -17.12 -18.99
CA GLU A 653 -6.15 -17.89 -17.76
C GLU A 653 -5.34 -17.30 -16.59
N HIS A 654 -4.07 -16.92 -16.82
CA HIS A 654 -3.25 -16.28 -15.80
C HIS A 654 -3.81 -14.92 -15.39
N ILE A 655 -4.22 -14.09 -16.35
CA ILE A 655 -4.82 -12.78 -16.10
C ILE A 655 -6.09 -12.92 -15.25
N HIS A 656 -7.00 -13.84 -15.60
CA HIS A 656 -8.23 -14.05 -14.82
C HIS A 656 -7.97 -14.63 -13.43
N LYS A 657 -6.99 -15.53 -13.27
CA LYS A 657 -6.62 -16.03 -11.94
C LYS A 657 -6.07 -14.92 -11.04
N ILE A 658 -5.25 -14.02 -11.58
CA ILE A 658 -4.77 -12.83 -10.84
C ILE A 658 -5.94 -11.94 -10.43
N ILE A 659 -6.85 -11.61 -11.37
CA ILE A 659 -8.02 -10.77 -11.10
C ILE A 659 -8.87 -11.38 -9.98
N ASN A 660 -9.19 -12.68 -10.08
CA ASN A 660 -10.03 -13.37 -9.10
C ASN A 660 -9.36 -13.42 -7.72
N ALA A 661 -8.05 -13.69 -7.67
CA ALA A 661 -7.29 -13.70 -6.42
C ALA A 661 -7.27 -12.31 -5.76
N CYS A 662 -7.09 -11.23 -6.53
CA CYS A 662 -7.18 -9.86 -6.03
C CYS A 662 -8.59 -9.54 -5.53
N CYS A 663 -9.66 -9.88 -6.26
CA CYS A 663 -11.04 -9.61 -5.82
C CYS A 663 -11.38 -10.33 -4.51
N GLU A 664 -11.00 -11.61 -4.41
CA GLU A 664 -11.18 -12.42 -3.20
C GLU A 664 -10.46 -11.80 -1.99
N GLU A 665 -9.25 -11.27 -2.20
CA GLU A 665 -8.46 -10.64 -1.16
C GLU A 665 -9.05 -9.31 -0.73
N ILE A 666 -9.26 -8.39 -1.68
CA ILE A 666 -9.78 -7.04 -1.44
C ILE A 666 -11.13 -7.07 -0.73
N LEU A 667 -12.02 -7.97 -1.11
CA LEU A 667 -13.38 -8.01 -0.56
C LEU A 667 -13.45 -8.78 0.78
N PHE A 668 -12.67 -9.85 0.95
CA PHE A 668 -12.98 -10.82 2.01
C PHE A 668 -11.82 -11.18 2.93
N LYS A 669 -10.61 -10.65 2.72
CA LYS A 669 -9.43 -10.91 3.54
C LYS A 669 -8.87 -9.60 4.12
N GLY A 670 -8.07 -9.69 5.17
CA GLY A 670 -7.40 -8.53 5.77
C GLY A 670 -8.36 -7.45 6.27
N PHE A 671 -8.09 -6.20 5.85
CA PHE A 671 -9.05 -5.10 5.99
C PHE A 671 -9.98 -5.11 4.78
N ILE A 672 -11.24 -5.46 4.99
CA ILE A 672 -12.22 -5.56 3.91
C ILE A 672 -12.30 -4.23 3.15
N GLY A 673 -12.31 -4.29 1.83
CA GLY A 673 -12.33 -3.12 0.95
C GLY A 673 -10.95 -2.50 0.69
N HIS A 674 -9.87 -3.12 1.16
CA HIS A 674 -8.51 -2.66 0.94
C HIS A 674 -7.64 -3.77 0.35
N ALA A 675 -6.71 -3.40 -0.54
CA ALA A 675 -5.72 -4.33 -1.06
C ALA A 675 -4.52 -4.38 -0.11
N SER A 676 -4.10 -5.58 0.29
CA SER A 676 -2.86 -5.76 1.04
C SER A 676 -1.61 -5.66 0.16
N GLU A 677 -0.46 -5.65 0.82
CA GLU A 677 0.85 -5.58 0.20
C GLU A 677 1.19 -6.86 -0.58
N LEU A 678 1.00 -8.01 0.07
CA LEU A 678 1.43 -9.30 -0.44
C LEU A 678 0.63 -10.47 0.12
N SER A 679 0.86 -11.64 -0.44
CA SER A 679 0.42 -12.93 0.06
C SER A 679 1.59 -13.90 0.11
N SER A 680 1.60 -14.77 1.12
CA SER A 680 2.41 -15.99 1.09
C SER A 680 2.24 -16.76 -0.23
N ALA A 681 3.34 -17.36 -0.70
CA ALA A 681 3.33 -18.21 -1.89
C ALA A 681 2.45 -19.46 -1.71
N LYS A 682 2.36 -19.97 -0.48
CA LYS A 682 1.67 -21.21 -0.12
C LYS A 682 0.16 -21.15 -0.35
N GLU A 683 -0.48 -20.05 0.04
CA GLU A 683 -1.93 -19.85 -0.09
C GLU A 683 -2.27 -18.37 -0.09
N LEU A 684 -3.40 -18.03 -0.72
CA LEU A 684 -3.92 -16.67 -0.79
C LEU A 684 -4.32 -16.16 0.60
N ARG A 685 -3.52 -15.25 1.15
CA ARG A 685 -3.74 -14.53 2.42
C ARG A 685 -3.52 -13.04 2.21
N ALA A 686 -4.17 -12.23 3.04
CA ALA A 686 -3.86 -10.81 3.13
C ALA A 686 -2.76 -10.63 4.19
N GLU A 687 -1.54 -10.32 3.74
CA GLU A 687 -0.33 -10.29 4.55
C GLU A 687 0.52 -9.06 4.20
N GLY A 688 1.57 -8.80 4.99
CA GLY A 688 2.22 -7.49 4.96
C GLY A 688 1.27 -6.39 5.42
N CYS A 689 1.47 -5.18 4.90
CA CYS A 689 0.58 -4.06 5.14
C CYS A 689 -0.82 -4.33 4.56
N LEU A 690 -1.89 -4.20 5.35
CA LEU A 690 -3.24 -4.64 4.97
C LEU A 690 -4.04 -3.61 4.15
N CYS A 691 -3.51 -2.39 3.98
CA CYS A 691 -4.08 -1.35 3.13
C CYS A 691 -2.94 -0.62 2.43
N GLN A 692 -2.67 -0.98 1.17
CA GLN A 692 -1.45 -0.57 0.48
C GLN A 692 -1.74 0.17 -0.84
N ALA A 693 -1.12 1.34 -1.00
CA ALA A 693 -1.40 2.26 -2.10
C ALA A 693 -1.08 1.67 -3.48
N TRP A 694 0.10 1.06 -3.64
CA TRP A 694 0.53 0.55 -4.94
C TRP A 694 -0.29 -0.65 -5.43
N SER A 695 -0.86 -1.44 -4.51
CA SER A 695 -1.65 -2.63 -4.81
C SER A 695 -3.00 -2.19 -5.33
N ALA A 696 -3.64 -1.25 -4.62
CA ALA A 696 -4.89 -0.62 -5.06
C ALA A 696 -4.72 0.10 -6.40
N ALA A 697 -3.67 0.92 -6.55
CA ALA A 697 -3.42 1.68 -7.78
C ALA A 697 -3.14 0.78 -8.99
N MET A 698 -2.33 -0.27 -8.84
CA MET A 698 -2.06 -1.20 -9.94
C MET A 698 -3.26 -2.08 -10.27
N PHE A 699 -4.12 -2.42 -9.29
CA PHE A 699 -5.39 -3.09 -9.57
C PHE A 699 -6.32 -2.20 -10.41
N ILE A 700 -6.46 -0.92 -10.06
CA ILE A 700 -7.22 0.07 -10.85
C ILE A 700 -6.69 0.13 -12.30
N GLU A 701 -5.37 0.25 -12.50
CA GLU A 701 -4.77 0.25 -13.84
C GLU A 701 -5.05 -1.06 -14.59
N MET A 702 -4.90 -2.22 -13.94
CA MET A 702 -5.11 -3.52 -14.54
C MET A 702 -6.54 -3.65 -15.08
N ILE A 703 -7.53 -3.29 -14.27
CA ILE A 703 -8.94 -3.37 -14.66
C ILE A 703 -9.24 -2.43 -15.82
N ASN A 704 -8.73 -1.18 -15.78
CA ASN A 704 -8.81 -0.23 -16.90
C ASN A 704 -8.20 -0.78 -18.20
N GLU A 705 -7.01 -1.37 -18.13
CA GLU A 705 -6.30 -1.88 -19.30
C GLU A 705 -6.99 -3.11 -19.90
N VAL A 706 -7.43 -4.06 -19.06
CA VAL A 706 -8.01 -5.34 -19.49
C VAL A 706 -9.42 -5.15 -20.07
N TYR A 707 -10.28 -4.39 -19.40
CA TYR A 707 -11.71 -4.34 -19.74
C TYR A 707 -12.14 -3.09 -20.53
N TYR A 708 -11.39 -1.99 -20.47
CA TYR A 708 -11.86 -0.69 -20.97
C TYR A 708 -11.10 -0.16 -22.18
N SER A 709 -10.11 -0.89 -22.69
CA SER A 709 -9.22 -0.38 -23.73
C SER A 709 -9.93 -0.11 -25.08
N LYS A 710 -10.48 1.10 -25.24
CA LYS A 710 -10.58 1.82 -26.52
C LYS A 710 -9.37 2.75 -26.75
N ILE A 711 -8.54 2.97 -25.73
CA ILE A 711 -7.30 3.74 -25.87
C ILE A 711 -6.25 2.82 -26.46
N LYS A 712 -6.08 2.91 -27.79
CA LYS A 712 -4.95 2.29 -28.47
C LYS A 712 -3.66 2.93 -27.94
N PHE A 713 -2.83 2.16 -27.24
CA PHE A 713 -1.42 2.49 -27.06
C PHE A 713 -0.71 2.18 -28.39
N GLU A 714 -0.93 3.02 -29.39
CA GLU A 714 0.00 3.11 -30.53
C GLU A 714 1.18 3.94 -30.01
N THR A 715 2.31 3.27 -29.77
CA THR A 715 3.61 3.91 -29.55
C THR A 715 3.90 4.84 -30.72
N PHE A 716 4.11 6.13 -30.45
CA PHE A 716 4.60 7.10 -31.44
C PHE A 716 6.07 6.88 -31.77
#